data_AF-A0A9D1H3W5-F1
#
_entry.id   AF-A0A9D1H3W5-F1
#
_cell.length_a   1.000
_cell.length_b   1.000
_cell.length_c   1.000
_cell.angle_alpha   90.00
_cell.angle_beta   90.00
_cell.angle_gamma   90.00
#
_symmetry.space_group_name_H-M   'P 1'
#
loop_
_entity.id
_entity.type
_entity.pdbx_description
1 polymer ?
#
loop_
_entity_poly.entity_id
_entity_poly.type
_entity_poly.pdbx_seq_one_letter_code
_entity_poly.pdbx_strand_id
1 'polypeptide(L)'
;MKKLLSVFICAVMLISLLCGTCSAAHAEENGGNYREADVLTQLGLLGDAEPASQATKQMLYDGLKAIYGGDYYSELYFAGQELSAPLLYGQAAMVLVDILGYTDKLKIMGYDTKSPSSYILMANDLKLTPDSSLTQYSELTVAQYARMLYFAIAKTALFEPAVSGTSINYETTDKTLLSDKLGIKTVEGVVTGADTALLDSRGGGSMGYININGITYVMDEARDKYGYLGRTVEAYVNEEENAVCALVVTDDNVVTELVSDDIESAGVSSVSYYDNTRRRTLKLSDTVDVMYNRELLSAFTPEDLTLPDSTYEFIDNNGDGEYDVVLIERYSSYIIEDMAYSLNTALLKNGTIIEFTDYLDEGYRLYDAEGNAAEPSVLARSQVLSILESKDGNYTNMVFASHQENGTIEEMRDGRKYITVNGTEYECTEQFINKENGNIDINVGDYVTLSFDFLGRVVYVTVGTTGSGVAYLLNAYTDEGGECGIKVLDEDGTTRHLKLKPKMSFNGGSGSAEYMVSELKNGAETDGQLIMYSQNSDGLVASIETAVDAAALGSRGNGGFSLDFDHEANGELRALLLNDKRIVGSKYVIREDTVVFHVCTNDERENRVQLGPSIPTQTPLKLKLYNVNSDYEVEYAVLETTRDVGGWVDWWGDCYMLDSVYEAVNSEGDVVYRVDLYKPDGTVLTLDCEDGSISTNEWNILSEDKRAANVPLTDLPRGSVLMISSDFRGLKGIAVQFMPQANGSDIYFEAKTDTAGNEYGITPTMFNGEYIESYGVITAKTRNGLIINSHTPTADETGTFPMEEWNRTIPVNTTDTIVIYDSSCNAISVDTASSILPGDRIFMKRMGTTYNGIYIYR
;
A
#
# COMPACT_ATOMS: atom_id res chain seq x y z
N MET A 1 -3.26 32.36 18.30
CA MET A 1 -2.31 32.25 19.42
C MET A 1 -2.47 30.97 20.26
N LYS A 2 -3.58 30.70 20.97
CA LYS A 2 -3.71 29.45 21.76
C LYS A 2 -3.84 28.14 20.95
N LYS A 3 -4.21 28.22 19.65
CA LYS A 3 -4.27 27.07 18.73
C LYS A 3 -2.96 26.80 17.97
N LEU A 4 -2.10 27.83 17.78
CA LEU A 4 -0.79 27.65 17.14
C LEU A 4 0.14 26.81 18.02
N LEU A 5 0.09 27.00 19.34
CA LEU A 5 0.95 26.29 20.29
C LEU A 5 0.68 24.77 20.31
N SER A 6 -0.56 24.35 20.10
CA SER A 6 -0.94 22.92 20.08
C SER A 6 -0.56 22.20 18.79
N VAL A 7 -0.53 22.90 17.65
CA VAL A 7 -0.10 22.32 16.36
C VAL A 7 1.42 22.24 16.29
N PHE A 8 2.13 23.24 16.85
CA PHE A 8 3.58 23.24 16.93
C PHE A 8 4.14 22.15 17.85
N ILE A 9 3.50 21.91 19.01
CA ILE A 9 3.87 20.81 19.91
C ILE A 9 3.62 19.44 19.26
N CYS A 10 2.58 19.29 18.45
CA CYS A 10 2.34 18.05 17.69
C CYS A 10 3.35 17.84 16.55
N ALA A 11 3.83 18.89 15.89
CA ALA A 11 4.86 18.80 14.86
C ALA A 11 6.24 18.44 15.43
N VAL A 12 6.58 18.97 16.61
CA VAL A 12 7.81 18.60 17.34
C VAL A 12 7.73 17.14 17.86
N MET A 13 6.56 16.70 18.35
CA MET A 13 6.35 15.27 18.64
C MET A 13 6.45 14.40 17.37
N LEU A 14 5.97 14.87 16.22
CA LEU A 14 6.10 14.14 14.95
C LEU A 14 7.57 14.00 14.54
N ILE A 15 8.42 15.00 14.76
CA ILE A 15 9.88 14.91 14.54
C ILE A 15 10.52 13.81 15.42
N SER A 16 10.08 13.66 16.67
CA SER A 16 10.52 12.55 17.53
C SER A 16 9.90 11.18 17.18
N LEU A 17 8.75 11.15 16.49
CA LEU A 17 8.04 9.94 16.06
C LEU A 17 8.52 9.39 14.71
N LEU A 18 9.19 10.22 13.90
CA LEU A 18 9.73 9.88 12.58
C LEU A 18 11.01 9.03 12.64
N CYS A 19 11.54 8.82 13.83
CA CYS A 19 12.49 7.77 14.16
C CYS A 19 11.71 6.53 14.63
N GLY A 20 11.63 5.51 13.78
CA GLY A 20 10.70 4.39 13.87
C GLY A 20 10.60 3.66 15.22
N THR A 21 9.37 3.20 15.47
CA THR A 21 8.94 2.16 16.43
C THR A 21 9.42 2.31 17.88
N CYS A 22 8.53 2.91 18.67
CA CYS A 22 8.17 2.53 20.04
C CYS A 22 9.26 1.83 20.88
N SER A 23 10.08 2.64 21.56
CA SER A 23 10.56 2.31 22.92
C SER A 23 11.01 3.58 23.65
N ALA A 24 11.56 4.58 22.96
CA ALA A 24 11.94 5.86 23.57
C ALA A 24 10.72 6.75 23.88
N ALA A 25 9.69 6.74 23.02
CA ALA A 25 8.49 7.56 23.20
C ALA A 25 7.62 7.17 24.42
N HIS A 26 7.80 5.96 24.99
CA HIS A 26 7.12 5.58 26.23
C HIS A 26 7.68 6.26 27.49
N ALA A 27 8.89 6.85 27.41
CA ALA A 27 9.52 7.47 28.57
C ALA A 27 9.03 8.91 28.84
N GLU A 28 8.55 9.64 27.83
CA GLU A 28 8.28 11.09 27.96
C GLU A 28 6.81 11.47 28.18
N GLU A 29 5.82 10.70 27.71
CA GLU A 29 4.40 11.10 27.82
C GLU A 29 3.75 10.79 29.18
N ASN A 30 4.31 9.88 29.98
CA ASN A 30 3.77 9.52 31.29
C ASN A 30 4.79 9.87 32.37
N GLY A 31 4.56 10.94 33.13
CA GLY A 31 5.43 11.49 34.18
C GLY A 31 5.73 10.60 35.40
N GLY A 32 6.08 9.33 35.20
CA GLY A 32 6.77 8.46 36.13
C GLY A 32 7.95 7.81 35.39
N ASN A 33 9.17 8.04 35.86
CA ASN A 33 10.38 7.44 35.30
C ASN A 33 10.33 5.91 35.56
N TYR A 34 9.87 5.11 34.58
CA TYR A 34 9.74 3.64 34.67
C TYR A 34 10.91 2.89 34.04
N ARG A 35 12.11 3.48 34.15
CA ARG A 35 13.36 2.99 33.55
C ARG A 35 13.63 1.49 33.75
N GLU A 36 13.32 0.93 34.92
CA GLU A 36 13.51 -0.50 35.16
C GLU A 36 12.62 -1.40 34.30
N ALA A 37 11.37 -0.98 34.06
CA ALA A 37 10.44 -1.73 33.21
C ALA A 37 10.92 -1.70 31.76
N ASP A 38 11.34 -0.54 31.25
CA ASP A 38 11.83 -0.39 29.88
C ASP A 38 13.05 -1.28 29.60
N VAL A 39 14.02 -1.31 30.52
CA VAL A 39 15.18 -2.21 30.40
C VAL A 39 14.74 -3.67 30.36
N LEU A 40 13.84 -4.10 31.25
CA LEU A 40 13.38 -5.49 31.29
C LEU A 40 12.60 -5.88 30.03
N THR A 41 11.81 -4.96 29.48
CA THR A 41 11.08 -5.18 28.23
C THR A 41 12.03 -5.32 27.04
N GLN A 42 13.02 -4.41 26.91
CA GLN A 42 14.05 -4.51 25.87
C GLN A 42 14.87 -5.81 25.97
N LEU A 43 15.13 -6.29 27.19
CA LEU A 43 15.79 -7.58 27.45
C LEU A 43 14.89 -8.80 27.19
N GLY A 44 13.59 -8.62 26.90
CA GLY A 44 12.62 -9.71 26.74
C GLY A 44 12.25 -10.43 28.04
N LEU A 45 12.47 -9.78 29.19
CA LEU A 45 12.19 -10.31 30.54
C LEU A 45 10.84 -9.86 31.10
N LEU A 46 10.21 -8.89 30.44
CA LEU A 46 8.89 -8.36 30.72
C LEU A 46 8.17 -8.11 29.38
N GLY A 47 6.87 -8.42 29.30
CA GLY A 47 6.07 -8.07 28.12
C GLY A 47 5.52 -6.64 28.21
N ASP A 48 5.03 -6.11 27.08
CA ASP A 48 4.40 -4.78 27.03
C ASP A 48 3.16 -4.74 27.94
N ALA A 49 3.27 -4.01 29.05
CA ALA A 49 2.20 -3.86 30.02
C ALA A 49 2.24 -2.49 30.70
N GLU A 50 1.07 -1.91 30.89
CA GLU A 50 0.88 -0.62 31.57
C GLU A 50 1.49 -0.66 32.99
N PRO A 51 2.42 0.25 33.35
CA PRO A 51 3.15 0.20 34.63
C PRO A 51 2.24 0.19 35.87
N ALA A 52 1.09 0.89 35.80
CA ALA A 52 0.11 0.95 36.88
C ALA A 52 -0.83 -0.27 36.95
N SER A 53 -0.83 -1.12 35.92
CA SER A 53 -1.69 -2.32 35.88
C SER A 53 -1.21 -3.40 36.86
N GLN A 54 -2.08 -4.37 37.14
CA GLN A 54 -1.79 -5.46 38.07
C GLN A 54 -0.80 -6.46 37.42
N ALA A 55 0.30 -6.76 38.12
CA ALA A 55 1.23 -7.80 37.70
C ALA A 55 0.61 -9.19 37.92
N THR A 56 0.77 -10.08 36.96
CA THR A 56 0.24 -11.45 37.03
C THR A 56 1.36 -12.46 37.27
N LYS A 57 1.00 -13.66 37.73
CA LYS A 57 1.98 -14.76 37.87
C LYS A 57 2.61 -15.16 36.54
N GLN A 58 1.87 -15.01 35.44
CA GLN A 58 2.35 -15.23 34.08
C GLN A 58 3.61 -14.40 33.79
N MET A 59 3.65 -13.12 34.20
CA MET A 59 4.81 -12.26 33.97
C MET A 59 6.11 -12.78 34.64
N LEU A 60 6.00 -13.33 35.86
CA LEU A 60 7.15 -13.95 36.53
C LEU A 60 7.47 -15.35 35.98
N TYR A 61 6.45 -16.10 35.55
CA TYR A 61 6.64 -17.36 34.83
C TYR A 61 7.48 -17.15 33.56
N ASP A 62 7.11 -16.17 32.73
CA ASP A 62 7.78 -15.87 31.47
C ASP A 62 9.17 -15.26 31.69
N GLY A 63 9.30 -14.36 32.67
CA GLY A 63 10.60 -13.81 33.05
C GLY A 63 11.59 -14.90 33.50
N LEU A 64 11.17 -15.86 34.32
CA LEU A 64 12.02 -17.01 34.71
C LEU A 64 12.42 -17.86 33.52
N LYS A 65 11.48 -18.11 32.60
CA LYS A 65 11.73 -18.88 31.38
C LYS A 65 12.79 -18.19 30.52
N ALA A 66 12.70 -16.87 30.37
CA ALA A 66 13.67 -16.07 29.64
C ALA A 66 15.06 -16.06 30.31
N ILE A 67 15.13 -15.91 31.64
CA ILE A 67 16.39 -15.92 32.40
C ILE A 67 17.13 -17.26 32.26
N TYR A 68 16.42 -18.38 32.32
CA TYR A 68 17.03 -19.72 32.38
C TYR A 68 16.98 -20.51 31.06
N GLY A 69 16.39 -19.95 30.00
CA GLY A 69 16.28 -20.60 28.70
C GLY A 69 15.38 -21.84 28.68
N GLY A 70 14.41 -21.96 29.61
CA GLY A 70 13.52 -23.11 29.69
C GLY A 70 12.55 -23.10 30.86
N ASP A 71 11.58 -24.02 30.83
CA ASP A 71 10.40 -23.96 31.71
C ASP A 71 10.66 -24.54 33.12
N TYR A 72 11.84 -25.13 33.38
CA TYR A 72 12.10 -25.87 34.62
C TYR A 72 11.84 -25.03 35.89
N TYR A 73 12.39 -23.82 35.96
CA TYR A 73 12.22 -22.93 37.11
C TYR A 73 10.80 -22.36 37.17
N SER A 74 10.21 -22.03 36.02
CA SER A 74 8.83 -21.55 35.94
C SER A 74 7.84 -22.62 36.46
N GLU A 75 7.99 -23.87 36.04
CA GLU A 75 7.22 -25.01 36.54
C GLU A 75 7.51 -25.32 38.01
N LEU A 76 8.76 -25.18 38.47
CA LEU A 76 9.12 -25.41 39.87
C LEU A 76 8.29 -24.56 40.83
N TYR A 77 8.07 -23.28 40.48
CA TYR A 77 7.33 -22.36 41.35
C TYR A 77 5.83 -22.27 41.04
N PHE A 78 5.41 -22.50 39.79
CA PHE A 78 4.04 -22.20 39.35
C PHE A 78 3.24 -23.40 38.82
N ALA A 79 3.80 -24.61 38.78
CA ALA A 79 3.06 -25.79 38.31
C ALA A 79 1.71 -25.95 39.01
N GLY A 80 0.64 -26.03 38.22
CA GLY A 80 -0.74 -26.20 38.70
C GLY A 80 -1.38 -24.95 39.31
N GLN A 81 -0.73 -23.77 39.24
CA GLN A 81 -1.32 -22.50 39.63
C GLN A 81 -2.05 -21.82 38.45
N GLU A 82 -3.05 -20.99 38.76
CA GLU A 82 -3.68 -20.10 37.77
C GLU A 82 -2.75 -18.92 37.45
N LEU A 83 -2.15 -18.91 36.25
CA LEU A 83 -1.13 -17.93 35.85
C LEU A 83 -1.69 -16.52 35.60
N SER A 84 -2.97 -16.41 35.24
CA SER A 84 -3.69 -15.13 35.10
C SER A 84 -3.97 -14.45 36.44
N ALA A 85 -3.77 -15.14 37.57
CA ALA A 85 -4.01 -14.58 38.89
C ALA A 85 -2.95 -13.49 39.24
N PRO A 86 -3.29 -12.55 40.14
CA PRO A 86 -2.36 -11.52 40.60
C PRO A 86 -1.09 -12.13 41.22
N LEU A 87 0.05 -11.50 40.95
CA LEU A 87 1.32 -11.81 41.61
C LEU A 87 1.39 -11.11 42.97
N LEU A 88 1.45 -11.89 44.04
CA LEU A 88 1.57 -11.35 45.40
C LEU A 88 3.02 -11.03 45.74
N TYR A 89 3.25 -9.94 46.47
CA TYR A 89 4.59 -9.51 46.92
C TYR A 89 5.35 -10.62 47.66
N GLY A 90 4.67 -11.37 48.55
CA GLY A 90 5.30 -12.49 49.25
C GLY A 90 5.75 -13.61 48.31
N GLN A 91 4.99 -13.88 47.25
CA GLN A 91 5.36 -14.89 46.25
C GLN A 91 6.54 -14.42 45.41
N ALA A 92 6.53 -13.18 44.93
CA ALA A 92 7.65 -12.60 44.18
C ALA A 92 8.94 -12.58 45.02
N ALA A 93 8.86 -12.14 46.28
CA ALA A 93 10.01 -12.12 47.18
C ALA A 93 10.59 -13.52 47.41
N MET A 94 9.73 -14.54 47.58
CA MET A 94 10.19 -15.92 47.73
C MET A 94 10.97 -16.40 46.51
N VAL A 95 10.39 -16.24 45.32
CA VAL A 95 11.00 -16.70 44.06
C VAL A 95 12.31 -15.96 43.80
N LEU A 96 12.30 -14.62 43.83
CA LEU A 96 13.47 -13.81 43.49
C LEU A 96 14.66 -14.03 44.45
N VAL A 97 14.40 -14.13 45.75
CA VAL A 97 15.46 -14.43 46.74
C VAL A 97 16.01 -15.86 46.57
N ASP A 98 15.17 -16.81 46.18
CA ASP A 98 15.57 -18.20 45.97
C ASP A 98 16.47 -18.35 44.74
N ILE A 99 16.09 -17.76 43.60
CA ILE A 99 16.89 -17.82 42.36
C ILE A 99 18.25 -17.11 42.49
N LEU A 100 18.37 -16.15 43.42
CA LEU A 100 19.63 -15.49 43.77
C LEU A 100 20.52 -16.36 44.70
N GLY A 101 20.04 -17.52 45.16
CA GLY A 101 20.73 -18.45 46.06
C GLY A 101 20.60 -18.13 47.55
N TYR A 102 19.92 -17.05 47.93
CA TYR A 102 19.85 -16.56 49.31
C TYR A 102 18.93 -17.39 50.23
N THR A 103 18.20 -18.37 49.69
CA THR A 103 17.53 -19.40 50.50
C THR A 103 18.53 -20.15 51.38
N ASP A 104 19.73 -20.43 50.88
CA ASP A 104 20.75 -21.10 51.70
C ASP A 104 21.29 -20.18 52.79
N LYS A 105 21.39 -18.87 52.54
CA LYS A 105 21.71 -17.88 53.57
C LYS A 105 20.65 -17.84 54.67
N LEU A 106 19.37 -17.89 54.30
CA LEU A 106 18.26 -17.98 55.26
C LEU A 106 18.38 -19.23 56.16
N LYS A 107 18.72 -20.39 55.59
CA LYS A 107 18.96 -21.63 56.35
C LYS A 107 20.13 -21.49 57.32
N ILE A 108 21.24 -20.90 56.87
CA ILE A 108 22.45 -20.67 57.68
C ILE A 108 22.13 -19.76 58.87
N MET A 109 21.30 -18.74 58.67
CA MET A 109 20.87 -17.81 59.72
C MET A 109 19.78 -18.38 60.64
N GLY A 110 19.27 -19.59 60.35
CA GLY A 110 18.24 -20.26 61.16
C GLY A 110 16.81 -19.74 60.95
N TYR A 111 16.54 -19.07 59.82
CA TYR A 111 15.19 -18.62 59.48
C TYR A 111 14.32 -19.76 58.93
N ASP A 112 13.00 -19.64 59.08
CA ASP A 112 12.04 -20.58 58.52
C ASP A 112 11.85 -20.34 57.02
N THR A 113 12.43 -21.21 56.19
CA THR A 113 12.33 -21.15 54.73
C THR A 113 10.99 -21.67 54.18
N LYS A 114 10.00 -21.95 55.04
CA LYS A 114 8.61 -22.19 54.63
C LYS A 114 7.73 -20.95 54.80
N SER A 115 8.24 -19.89 55.41
CA SER A 115 7.50 -18.67 55.71
C SER A 115 7.85 -17.54 54.72
N PRO A 116 6.86 -16.97 53.99
CA PRO A 116 7.11 -15.82 53.11
C PRO A 116 7.69 -14.61 53.85
N SER A 117 7.42 -14.48 55.16
CA SER A 117 7.98 -13.39 55.97
C SER A 117 9.50 -13.44 56.08
N SER A 118 10.12 -14.62 56.10
CA SER A 118 11.59 -14.76 56.09
C SER A 118 12.20 -14.25 54.78
N TYR A 119 11.53 -14.52 53.65
CA TYR A 119 11.94 -14.09 52.33
C TYR A 119 11.77 -12.58 52.13
N ILE A 120 10.70 -11.99 52.66
CA ILE A 120 10.50 -10.53 52.65
C ILE A 120 11.60 -9.82 53.45
N LEU A 121 12.02 -10.37 54.59
CA LEU A 121 13.16 -9.82 55.34
C LEU A 121 14.45 -9.84 54.51
N MET A 122 14.74 -10.95 53.83
CA MET A 122 15.91 -11.05 52.95
C MET A 122 15.78 -10.12 51.73
N ALA A 123 14.60 -10.00 51.13
CA ALA A 123 14.34 -9.09 50.01
C ALA A 123 14.58 -7.62 50.41
N ASN A 124 14.22 -7.23 51.65
CA ASN A 124 14.57 -5.91 52.20
C ASN A 124 16.08 -5.72 52.34
N ASP A 125 16.80 -6.72 52.89
CA ASP A 125 18.26 -6.68 53.03
C ASP A 125 18.98 -6.58 51.68
N LEU A 126 18.41 -7.22 50.64
CA LEU A 126 18.89 -7.17 49.26
C LEU A 126 18.38 -5.95 48.48
N LYS A 127 17.60 -5.06 49.11
CA LYS A 127 16.99 -3.86 48.49
C LYS A 127 16.04 -4.16 47.32
N LEU A 128 15.47 -5.37 47.26
CA LEU A 128 14.47 -5.75 46.26
C LEU A 128 13.11 -5.13 46.55
N THR A 129 12.83 -4.70 47.78
CA THR A 129 11.48 -4.23 48.17
C THR A 129 11.08 -2.96 47.41
N PRO A 130 9.97 -2.98 46.65
CA PRO A 130 9.57 -1.89 45.80
C PRO A 130 8.93 -0.74 46.60
N ASP A 131 8.16 -1.07 47.63
CA ASP A 131 7.54 -0.12 48.58
C ASP A 131 7.48 -0.77 49.98
N SER A 132 7.93 -0.01 50.99
CA SER A 132 7.91 -0.39 52.40
C SER A 132 6.52 -0.64 52.99
N SER A 133 5.45 -0.20 52.33
CA SER A 133 4.06 -0.37 52.78
C SER A 133 3.48 -1.76 52.48
N LEU A 134 4.12 -2.53 51.60
CA LEU A 134 3.59 -3.80 51.11
C LEU A 134 3.65 -4.91 52.17
N THR A 135 2.64 -5.77 52.15
CA THR A 135 2.56 -6.99 52.97
C THR A 135 2.69 -8.22 52.08
N GLN A 136 2.91 -9.41 52.67
CA GLN A 136 3.00 -10.65 51.91
C GLN A 136 1.75 -10.98 51.04
N TYR A 137 0.60 -10.35 51.34
CA TYR A 137 -0.66 -10.52 50.63
C TYR A 137 -0.99 -9.38 49.66
N SER A 138 -0.12 -8.36 49.57
CA SER A 138 -0.32 -7.25 48.63
C SER A 138 -0.11 -7.73 47.21
N GLU A 139 -1.05 -7.42 46.32
CA GLU A 139 -0.92 -7.59 44.88
C GLU A 139 0.05 -6.54 44.34
N LEU A 140 0.94 -6.95 43.44
CA LEU A 140 1.92 -6.06 42.83
C LEU A 140 1.32 -5.38 41.59
N THR A 141 1.71 -4.13 41.37
CA THR A 141 1.63 -3.49 40.06
C THR A 141 2.80 -3.93 39.18
N VAL A 142 2.68 -3.77 37.86
CA VAL A 142 3.76 -4.04 36.89
C VAL A 142 5.01 -3.25 37.24
N ALA A 143 4.89 -1.95 37.57
CA ALA A 143 6.02 -1.13 37.98
C ALA A 143 6.73 -1.65 39.24
N GLN A 144 5.97 -2.07 40.25
CA GLN A 144 6.54 -2.62 41.48
C GLN A 144 7.24 -3.96 41.21
N TYR A 145 6.63 -4.83 40.40
CA TYR A 145 7.22 -6.09 40.00
C TYR A 145 8.50 -5.89 39.16
N ALA A 146 8.46 -5.01 38.16
CA ALA A 146 9.59 -4.66 37.31
C ALA A 146 10.78 -4.17 38.15
N ARG A 147 10.54 -3.27 39.11
CA ARG A 147 11.57 -2.81 40.06
C ARG A 147 12.17 -3.98 40.84
N MET A 148 11.35 -4.90 41.37
CA MET A 148 11.87 -6.08 42.08
C MET A 148 12.74 -6.95 41.18
N LEU A 149 12.26 -7.25 39.97
CA LEU A 149 12.92 -8.12 39.01
C LEU A 149 14.25 -7.51 38.53
N TYR A 150 14.25 -6.22 38.17
CA TYR A 150 15.43 -5.50 37.71
C TYR A 150 16.52 -5.49 38.78
N PHE A 151 16.19 -5.17 40.04
CA PHE A 151 17.18 -5.18 41.12
C PHE A 151 17.72 -6.58 41.39
N ALA A 152 16.88 -7.61 41.30
CA ALA A 152 17.32 -8.99 41.44
C ALA A 152 18.30 -9.36 40.31
N ILE A 153 17.93 -9.08 39.06
CA ILE A 153 18.69 -9.54 37.90
C ILE A 153 19.97 -8.74 37.68
N ALA A 154 19.89 -7.41 37.72
CA ALA A 154 20.96 -6.51 37.28
C ALA A 154 21.82 -5.96 38.43
N LYS A 155 21.29 -5.86 39.66
CA LYS A 155 21.97 -5.14 40.77
C LYS A 155 22.32 -6.02 41.99
N THR A 156 21.84 -7.26 42.05
CA THR A 156 22.06 -8.16 43.20
C THR A 156 23.06 -9.26 42.89
N ALA A 157 24.12 -9.35 43.69
CA ALA A 157 25.14 -10.39 43.57
C ALA A 157 24.62 -11.75 44.06
N LEU A 158 24.95 -12.83 43.36
CA LEU A 158 24.53 -14.20 43.67
C LEU A 158 25.15 -14.70 44.98
N PHE A 159 24.45 -15.59 45.68
CA PHE A 159 24.95 -16.28 46.86
C PHE A 159 25.11 -17.77 46.56
N GLU A 160 26.36 -18.22 46.43
CA GLU A 160 26.67 -19.54 45.90
C GLU A 160 27.59 -20.35 46.83
N PRO A 161 27.55 -21.68 46.75
CA PRO A 161 28.48 -22.54 47.47
C PRO A 161 29.89 -22.48 46.86
N ALA A 162 30.87 -22.04 47.64
CA ALA A 162 32.30 -22.11 47.32
C ALA A 162 32.95 -23.35 47.94
N VAL A 163 33.55 -24.20 47.09
CA VAL A 163 34.23 -25.42 47.54
C VAL A 163 35.67 -25.10 47.91
N SER A 164 36.01 -25.27 49.20
CA SER A 164 37.39 -25.19 49.68
C SER A 164 37.81 -26.55 50.25
N GLY A 165 38.57 -27.32 49.46
CA GLY A 165 38.97 -28.68 49.83
C GLY A 165 37.77 -29.63 49.92
N THR A 166 37.48 -30.13 51.13
CA THR A 166 36.30 -30.99 51.42
C THR A 166 35.16 -30.25 52.12
N SER A 167 35.29 -28.95 52.35
CA SER A 167 34.24 -28.11 52.96
C SER A 167 33.54 -27.27 51.90
N ILE A 168 32.21 -27.24 51.96
CA ILE A 168 31.37 -26.30 51.21
C ILE A 168 31.15 -25.09 52.12
N ASN A 169 31.71 -23.94 51.73
CA ASN A 169 31.37 -22.64 52.30
C ASN A 169 30.38 -21.96 51.37
N TYR A 170 29.74 -20.87 51.81
CA TYR A 170 28.88 -20.06 50.97
C TYR A 170 29.37 -18.62 50.99
N GLU A 171 29.38 -17.98 49.82
CA GLU A 171 29.83 -16.60 49.67
C GLU A 171 28.96 -15.84 48.68
N THR A 172 28.94 -14.52 48.85
CA THR A 172 28.41 -13.61 47.82
C THR A 172 29.46 -13.48 46.72
N THR A 173 29.07 -13.75 45.49
CA THR A 173 29.95 -13.70 44.31
C THR A 173 30.06 -12.27 43.78
N ASP A 174 30.86 -12.08 42.73
CA ASP A 174 30.93 -10.84 41.95
C ASP A 174 29.93 -10.81 40.77
N LYS A 175 29.15 -11.87 40.59
CA LYS A 175 28.21 -12.05 39.47
C LYS A 175 26.78 -11.72 39.87
N THR A 176 26.01 -11.23 38.91
CA THR A 176 24.55 -11.09 38.98
C THR A 176 23.89 -12.12 38.04
N LEU A 177 22.56 -12.31 38.13
CA LEU A 177 21.83 -13.16 37.17
C LEU A 177 22.01 -12.65 35.73
N LEU A 178 22.06 -11.33 35.52
CA LEU A 178 22.32 -10.71 34.23
C LEU A 178 23.65 -11.21 33.63
N SER A 179 24.72 -11.15 34.41
CA SER A 179 26.05 -11.58 33.94
C SER A 179 26.22 -13.11 33.87
N ASP A 180 25.63 -13.87 34.80
CA ASP A 180 25.87 -15.32 34.91
C ASP A 180 24.92 -16.15 34.04
N LYS A 181 23.66 -15.74 33.89
CA LYS A 181 22.63 -16.49 33.15
C LYS A 181 22.39 -15.95 31.75
N LEU A 182 22.43 -14.63 31.58
CA LEU A 182 22.19 -13.99 30.30
C LEU A 182 23.47 -13.62 29.54
N GLY A 183 24.64 -13.66 30.20
CA GLY A 183 25.91 -13.27 29.57
C GLY A 183 25.99 -11.77 29.24
N ILE A 184 25.20 -10.95 29.94
CA ILE A 184 25.07 -9.53 29.67
C ILE A 184 25.84 -8.71 30.70
N LYS A 185 26.55 -7.68 30.24
CA LYS A 185 27.22 -6.67 31.07
C LYS A 185 26.59 -5.30 30.89
N THR A 186 26.76 -4.47 31.91
CA THR A 186 26.35 -3.07 31.88
C THR A 186 27.55 -2.20 31.48
N VAL A 187 27.35 -1.33 30.50
CA VAL A 187 28.31 -0.33 30.03
C VAL A 187 27.63 1.04 30.13
N GLU A 188 28.35 2.05 30.61
CA GLU A 188 27.86 3.42 30.68
C GLU A 188 28.80 4.33 29.89
N GLY A 189 28.24 5.29 29.16
CA GLY A 189 29.02 6.29 28.44
C GLY A 189 28.22 7.08 27.41
N VAL A 190 28.89 8.05 26.79
CA VAL A 190 28.32 8.88 25.72
C VAL A 190 28.23 8.07 24.42
N VAL A 191 27.11 8.18 23.73
CA VAL A 191 26.97 7.66 22.36
C VAL A 191 27.68 8.61 21.40
N THR A 192 28.83 8.19 20.88
CA THR A 192 29.62 8.97 19.91
C THR A 192 29.35 8.59 18.46
N GLY A 193 28.50 7.59 18.23
CA GLY A 193 28.15 7.14 16.89
C GLY A 193 26.84 6.38 16.84
N ALA A 194 26.05 6.65 15.81
CA ALA A 194 24.76 6.04 15.54
C ALA A 194 24.63 5.80 14.04
N ASP A 195 24.63 4.53 13.64
CA ASP A 195 24.66 4.12 12.24
C ASP A 195 25.82 4.78 11.48
N THR A 196 25.53 5.61 10.47
CA THR A 196 26.55 6.32 9.66
C THR A 196 27.01 7.64 10.30
N ALA A 197 26.30 8.16 11.31
CA ALA A 197 26.59 9.43 11.97
C ALA A 197 27.58 9.23 13.12
N LEU A 198 28.73 9.93 13.08
CA LEU A 198 29.78 9.85 14.09
C LEU A 198 30.16 11.25 14.61
N LEU A 199 30.37 11.39 15.92
CA LEU A 199 30.85 12.60 16.60
C LEU A 199 32.38 12.63 16.75
N ASP A 200 33.05 11.48 16.70
CA ASP A 200 34.50 11.38 16.91
C ASP A 200 35.33 11.39 15.60
N SER A 201 34.66 11.28 14.45
CA SER A 201 35.31 11.19 13.15
C SER A 201 34.36 11.56 12.01
N ARG A 202 34.93 12.00 10.88
CA ARG A 202 34.18 12.24 9.64
C ARG A 202 34.08 10.96 8.83
N GLY A 203 32.86 10.44 8.70
CA GLY A 203 32.57 9.20 7.98
C GLY A 203 33.13 7.95 8.67
N GLY A 204 32.83 6.77 8.11
CA GLY A 204 33.29 5.49 8.66
C GLY A 204 32.30 4.81 9.63
N GLY A 205 31.13 5.41 9.86
CA GLY A 205 30.02 4.73 10.50
C GLY A 205 29.44 3.64 9.58
N SER A 206 28.57 2.79 10.11
CA SER A 206 27.93 1.72 9.36
C SER A 206 26.54 1.48 9.93
N MET A 207 25.56 1.26 9.06
CA MET A 207 24.20 0.90 9.48
C MET A 207 24.20 -0.35 10.37
N GLY A 208 23.35 -0.36 11.39
CA GLY A 208 23.21 -1.46 12.36
C GLY A 208 24.19 -1.38 13.54
N TYR A 209 24.91 -0.27 13.70
CA TYR A 209 25.93 -0.11 14.74
C TYR A 209 25.72 1.14 15.59
N ILE A 210 26.15 1.05 16.85
CA ILE A 210 26.17 2.16 17.82
C ILE A 210 27.53 2.21 18.51
N ASN A 211 28.12 3.40 18.64
CA ASN A 211 29.39 3.59 19.35
C ASN A 211 29.10 4.19 20.73
N ILE A 212 29.47 3.46 21.78
CA ILE A 212 29.31 3.89 23.17
C ILE A 212 30.69 3.93 23.79
N ASN A 213 31.13 5.11 24.23
CA ASN A 213 32.45 5.31 24.83
C ASN A 213 33.62 4.82 23.93
N GLY A 214 33.50 5.02 22.61
CA GLY A 214 34.49 4.60 21.62
C GLY A 214 34.53 3.10 21.29
N ILE A 215 33.57 2.31 21.80
CA ILE A 215 33.40 0.89 21.43
C ILE A 215 32.16 0.75 20.55
N THR A 216 32.34 0.13 19.38
CA THR A 216 31.25 -0.16 18.44
C THR A 216 30.53 -1.44 18.84
N TYR A 217 29.21 -1.38 18.95
CA TYR A 217 28.32 -2.51 19.22
C TYR A 217 27.32 -2.68 18.07
N VAL A 218 26.89 -3.92 17.84
CA VAL A 218 25.75 -4.22 16.97
C VAL A 218 24.46 -3.84 17.70
N MET A 219 23.52 -3.22 16.99
CA MET A 219 22.19 -2.92 17.52
C MET A 219 21.17 -3.12 16.40
N ASP A 220 20.01 -3.68 16.74
CA ASP A 220 18.93 -3.94 15.79
C ASP A 220 18.66 -2.73 14.88
N GLU A 221 18.63 -2.98 13.57
CA GLU A 221 18.43 -1.94 12.55
C GLU A 221 17.09 -1.21 12.73
N ALA A 222 16.07 -1.91 13.23
CA ALA A 222 14.74 -1.34 13.47
C ALA A 222 14.71 -0.34 14.64
N ARG A 223 15.70 -0.36 15.53
CA ARG A 223 15.77 0.57 16.67
C ARG A 223 16.38 1.88 16.22
N ASP A 224 15.74 2.99 16.58
CA ASP A 224 16.35 4.31 16.45
C ASP A 224 17.64 4.39 17.28
N LYS A 225 18.75 4.61 16.58
CA LYS A 225 20.07 4.83 17.18
C LYS A 225 20.41 6.31 17.24
N TYR A 226 19.91 7.11 16.30
CA TYR A 226 20.24 8.52 16.16
C TYR A 226 19.69 9.34 17.34
N GLY A 227 18.50 8.98 17.85
CA GLY A 227 17.93 9.57 19.07
C GLY A 227 18.73 9.32 20.35
N TYR A 228 19.80 8.51 20.32
CA TYR A 228 20.74 8.37 21.45
C TYR A 228 22.04 9.15 21.23
N LEU A 229 22.32 9.63 20.02
CA LEU A 229 23.59 10.27 19.67
C LEU A 229 23.84 11.49 20.56
N GLY A 230 25.08 11.64 21.04
CA GLY A 230 25.51 12.73 21.92
C GLY A 230 25.06 12.60 23.38
N ARG A 231 24.16 11.66 23.71
CA ARG A 231 23.64 11.44 25.07
C ARG A 231 24.46 10.41 25.84
N THR A 232 24.51 10.54 27.15
CA THR A 232 25.02 9.52 28.08
C THR A 232 23.96 8.44 28.31
N VAL A 233 24.34 7.18 28.12
CA VAL A 233 23.45 6.02 28.18
C VAL A 233 24.00 4.93 29.10
N GLU A 234 23.11 4.12 29.67
CA GLU A 234 23.42 2.82 30.28
C GLU A 234 22.98 1.72 29.31
N ALA A 235 23.95 1.03 28.72
CA ALA A 235 23.77 -0.06 27.77
C ALA A 235 23.96 -1.42 28.45
N TYR A 236 23.18 -2.40 28.00
CA TYR A 236 23.22 -3.79 28.44
C TYR A 236 23.68 -4.61 27.25
N VAL A 237 24.94 -5.04 27.27
CA VAL A 237 25.62 -5.63 26.12
C VAL A 237 25.89 -7.12 26.34
N ASN A 238 25.60 -7.94 25.34
CA ASN A 238 26.10 -9.30 25.26
C ASN A 238 27.55 -9.26 24.80
N GLU A 239 28.48 -9.75 25.64
CA GLU A 239 29.90 -9.69 25.33
C GLU A 239 30.35 -10.63 24.20
N GLU A 240 29.69 -11.78 24.05
CA GLU A 240 30.08 -12.77 23.04
C GLU A 240 29.70 -12.29 21.64
N GLU A 241 28.56 -11.61 21.53
CA GLU A 241 28.02 -11.10 20.27
C GLU A 241 28.40 -9.63 20.00
N ASN A 242 28.93 -8.94 21.02
CA ASN A 242 29.19 -7.50 21.01
C ASN A 242 27.94 -6.70 20.57
N ALA A 243 26.78 -7.08 21.11
CA ALA A 243 25.48 -6.57 20.72
C ALA A 243 24.76 -5.88 21.90
N VAL A 244 24.07 -4.78 21.63
CA VAL A 244 23.23 -4.07 22.60
C VAL A 244 21.90 -4.79 22.74
N CYS A 245 21.64 -5.36 23.91
CA CYS A 245 20.37 -5.99 24.26
C CYS A 245 19.36 -4.96 24.80
N ALA A 246 19.82 -4.00 25.62
CA ALA A 246 19.00 -2.89 26.09
C ALA A 246 19.82 -1.60 26.21
N LEU A 247 19.15 -0.45 26.10
CA LEU A 247 19.75 0.87 26.11
C LEU A 247 18.77 1.87 26.72
N VAL A 248 19.25 2.69 27.66
CA VAL A 248 18.46 3.76 28.28
C VAL A 248 19.33 5.00 28.50
N VAL A 249 18.74 6.18 28.33
CA VAL A 249 19.38 7.47 28.62
C VAL A 249 19.52 7.64 30.13
N THR A 250 20.63 8.24 30.59
CA THR A 250 20.84 8.56 32.01
C THR A 250 20.19 9.90 32.38
N ASP A 251 19.89 10.10 33.67
CA ASP A 251 19.23 11.32 34.17
C ASP A 251 20.13 12.57 34.11
N ASP A 252 21.42 12.42 33.80
CA ASP A 252 22.40 13.51 33.74
C ASP A 252 22.35 14.28 32.40
N ASN A 253 21.57 13.82 31.43
CA ASN A 253 21.40 14.50 30.16
C ASN A 253 20.40 15.64 30.27
N VAL A 254 20.75 16.81 29.71
CA VAL A 254 19.84 17.93 29.51
C VAL A 254 19.76 18.23 28.02
N VAL A 255 18.58 18.06 27.45
CA VAL A 255 18.31 18.33 26.04
C VAL A 255 17.45 19.59 25.91
N THR A 256 17.83 20.50 25.02
CA THR A 256 16.99 21.63 24.58
C THR A 256 16.81 21.58 23.09
N GLU A 257 15.57 21.44 22.64
CA GLU A 257 15.17 21.49 21.24
C GLU A 257 14.71 22.90 20.86
N LEU A 258 15.16 23.41 19.72
CA LEU A 258 14.76 24.69 19.15
C LEU A 258 14.47 24.54 17.64
N VAL A 259 13.59 25.38 17.12
CA VAL A 259 13.48 25.62 15.67
C VAL A 259 14.18 26.92 15.30
N SER A 260 14.48 27.12 14.01
CA SER A 260 15.11 28.36 13.49
C SER A 260 14.46 29.64 14.02
N ASP A 261 13.12 29.67 14.12
CA ASP A 261 12.36 30.85 14.55
C ASP A 261 12.51 31.17 16.04
N ASP A 262 12.93 30.21 16.87
CA ASP A 262 13.21 30.45 18.28
C ASP A 262 14.55 31.16 18.48
N ILE A 263 15.49 31.00 17.56
CA ILE A 263 16.87 31.49 17.69
C ILE A 263 16.94 32.96 17.26
N GLU A 264 17.29 33.83 18.20
CA GLU A 264 17.46 35.27 17.94
C GLU A 264 18.84 35.57 17.34
N SER A 265 19.87 34.92 17.88
CA SER A 265 21.26 35.11 17.45
C SER A 265 22.16 34.02 18.02
N ALA A 266 23.16 33.59 17.28
CA ALA A 266 24.17 32.67 17.74
C ALA A 266 25.58 33.28 17.74
N GLY A 267 26.45 32.71 18.56
CA GLY A 267 27.89 32.92 18.56
C GLY A 267 28.61 31.59 18.82
N VAL A 268 29.93 31.60 18.76
CA VAL A 268 30.75 30.38 18.91
C VAL A 268 30.68 29.71 20.29
N SER A 269 30.24 30.43 21.33
CA SER A 269 30.16 29.91 22.70
C SER A 269 28.78 30.04 23.33
N SER A 270 27.78 30.54 22.59
CA SER A 270 26.43 30.73 23.14
C SER A 270 25.38 30.98 22.06
N VAL A 271 24.15 30.54 22.32
CA VAL A 271 22.98 30.80 21.48
C VAL A 271 21.93 31.55 22.30
N SER A 272 21.46 32.69 21.80
CA SER A 272 20.32 33.43 22.37
C SER A 272 19.05 33.04 21.64
N TYR A 273 18.01 32.69 22.39
CA TYR A 273 16.73 32.22 21.85
C TYR A 273 15.55 32.74 22.69
N TYR A 274 14.34 32.63 22.15
CA TYR A 274 13.11 32.95 22.86
C TYR A 274 12.40 31.68 23.31
N ASP A 275 12.23 31.53 24.62
CA ASP A 275 11.25 30.61 25.20
C ASP A 275 9.96 31.38 25.41
N ASN A 276 9.00 31.16 24.51
CA ASN A 276 7.74 31.91 24.41
C ASN A 276 7.97 33.41 24.22
N THR A 277 8.08 34.16 25.33
CA THR A 277 8.30 35.61 25.33
C THR A 277 9.56 36.01 26.09
N ARG A 278 10.26 35.03 26.68
CA ARG A 278 11.44 35.26 27.51
C ARG A 278 12.67 34.90 26.71
N ARG A 279 13.53 35.90 26.51
CA ARG A 279 14.86 35.67 25.99
C ARG A 279 15.68 34.83 26.98
N ARG A 280 16.29 33.76 26.49
CA ARG A 280 17.19 32.87 27.22
C ARG A 280 18.51 32.74 26.45
N THR A 281 19.50 32.13 27.09
CA THR A 281 20.81 31.91 26.50
C THR A 281 21.30 30.52 26.87
N LEU A 282 21.63 29.73 25.85
CA LEU A 282 22.36 28.47 25.97
C LEU A 282 23.86 28.78 25.92
N LYS A 283 24.66 28.11 26.74
CA LYS A 283 26.13 28.18 26.68
C LYS A 283 26.63 26.92 25.99
N LEU A 284 27.60 27.08 25.09
CA LEU A 284 28.23 25.94 24.42
C LEU A 284 29.58 25.69 25.06
N SER A 285 29.92 24.41 25.23
CA SER A 285 31.24 23.97 25.67
C SER A 285 32.32 24.45 24.69
N ASP A 286 33.53 24.73 25.19
CA ASP A 286 34.68 25.09 24.35
C ASP A 286 35.10 23.96 23.39
N THR A 287 34.64 22.72 23.64
CA THR A 287 34.86 21.54 22.81
C THR A 287 33.57 20.99 22.21
N VAL A 288 32.56 21.84 22.01
CA VAL A 288 31.26 21.43 21.46
C VAL A 288 31.40 20.76 20.08
N ASP A 289 30.77 19.61 19.92
CA ASP A 289 30.66 18.93 18.63
C ASP A 289 29.38 19.38 17.92
N VAL A 290 29.50 19.85 16.67
CA VAL A 290 28.36 20.30 15.87
C VAL A 290 28.20 19.41 14.65
N MET A 291 27.05 18.77 14.55
CA MET A 291 26.66 17.91 13.45
C MET A 291 25.59 18.57 12.61
N TYR A 292 25.78 18.61 11.30
CA TYR A 292 24.79 19.12 10.35
C TYR A 292 24.38 18.02 9.39
N ASN A 293 23.08 17.73 9.32
CA ASN A 293 22.49 16.70 8.46
C ASN A 293 23.26 15.37 8.56
N ARG A 294 23.48 14.93 9.80
CA ARG A 294 24.13 13.65 10.17
C ARG A 294 25.62 13.55 9.84
N GLU A 295 26.27 14.67 9.50
CA GLU A 295 27.70 14.74 9.29
C GLU A 295 28.38 15.75 10.22
N LEU A 296 29.49 15.34 10.86
CA LEU A 296 30.25 16.18 11.78
C LEU A 296 30.94 17.35 11.04
N LEU A 297 30.74 18.56 11.56
CA LEU A 297 31.45 19.73 11.07
C LEU A 297 32.87 19.76 11.62
N SER A 298 33.86 19.89 10.73
CA SER A 298 35.27 20.05 11.15
C SER A 298 35.52 21.39 11.86
N ALA A 299 34.69 22.38 11.55
CA ALA A 299 34.52 23.62 12.28
C ALA A 299 33.12 24.17 11.94
N PHE A 300 32.43 24.74 12.93
CA PHE A 300 31.16 25.44 12.72
C PHE A 300 31.35 26.95 12.80
N THR A 301 30.39 27.67 12.25
CA THR A 301 30.29 29.12 12.28
C THR A 301 28.99 29.53 12.99
N PRO A 302 28.89 30.75 13.55
CA PRO A 302 27.64 31.23 14.11
C PRO A 302 26.45 31.15 13.14
N GLU A 303 26.70 31.30 11.83
CA GLU A 303 25.69 31.20 10.79
C GLU A 303 25.05 29.80 10.73
N ASP A 304 25.82 28.73 11.02
CA ASP A 304 25.33 27.34 11.02
C ASP A 304 24.26 27.12 12.10
N LEU A 305 24.34 27.89 13.19
CA LEU A 305 23.40 27.86 14.31
C LEU A 305 22.18 28.78 14.10
N THR A 306 22.01 29.33 12.89
CA THR A 306 20.92 30.26 12.54
C THR A 306 20.33 30.00 11.14
N LEU A 307 20.53 28.80 10.61
CA LEU A 307 20.00 28.37 9.32
C LEU A 307 18.46 28.36 9.37
N PRO A 308 17.78 28.83 8.31
CA PRO A 308 16.33 28.73 8.22
C PRO A 308 15.88 27.29 7.98
N ASP A 309 14.60 26.99 8.24
CA ASP A 309 14.00 25.66 8.06
C ASP A 309 14.77 24.52 8.74
N SER A 310 15.38 24.81 9.89
CA SER A 310 16.25 23.89 10.62
C SER A 310 15.72 23.62 12.03
N THR A 311 15.93 22.39 12.48
CA THR A 311 15.78 22.00 13.88
C THR A 311 17.15 21.89 14.52
N TYR A 312 17.18 22.19 15.82
CA TYR A 312 18.39 22.19 16.63
C TYR A 312 18.16 21.40 17.90
N GLU A 313 19.00 20.41 18.14
CA GLU A 313 19.05 19.70 19.42
C GLU A 313 20.37 20.03 20.12
N PHE A 314 20.28 20.74 21.26
CA PHE A 314 21.42 21.02 22.12
C PHE A 314 21.44 19.99 23.25
N ILE A 315 22.53 19.24 23.38
CA ILE A 315 22.68 18.18 24.37
C ILE A 315 23.84 18.50 25.32
N ASP A 316 23.54 18.69 26.61
CA ASP A 316 24.48 18.66 27.72
C ASP A 316 24.46 17.23 28.26
N ASN A 317 25.54 16.48 28.07
CA ASN A 317 25.58 15.06 28.38
C ASN A 317 26.23 14.74 29.73
N ASN A 318 26.67 15.77 30.45
CA ASN A 318 27.43 15.67 31.69
C ASN A 318 26.80 16.47 32.86
N GLY A 319 25.80 17.30 32.58
CA GLY A 319 25.00 18.06 33.55
C GLY A 319 25.69 19.30 34.11
N ASP A 320 26.73 19.83 33.46
CA ASP A 320 27.46 21.02 33.93
C ASP A 320 26.82 22.36 33.52
N GLY A 321 25.77 22.31 32.68
CA GLY A 321 25.04 23.47 32.18
C GLY A 321 25.68 24.16 30.96
N GLU A 322 26.70 23.54 30.35
CA GLU A 322 27.23 23.87 29.03
C GLU A 322 26.93 22.71 28.07
N TYR A 323 26.47 23.04 26.87
CA TYR A 323 26.06 22.02 25.89
C TYR A 323 27.27 21.47 25.15
N ASP A 324 27.41 20.15 25.14
CA ASP A 324 28.53 19.40 24.58
C ASP A 324 28.32 19.04 23.10
N VAL A 325 27.07 18.85 22.68
CA VAL A 325 26.72 18.46 21.31
C VAL A 325 25.59 19.32 20.78
N VAL A 326 25.67 19.69 19.49
CA VAL A 326 24.59 20.32 18.74
C VAL A 326 24.30 19.50 17.49
N LEU A 327 23.09 18.98 17.39
CA LEU A 327 22.58 18.32 16.19
C LEU A 327 21.71 19.31 15.41
N ILE A 328 21.99 19.46 14.11
CA ILE A 328 21.28 20.37 13.22
C ILE A 328 20.72 19.56 12.07
N GLU A 329 19.40 19.53 11.91
CA GLU A 329 18.75 18.92 10.76
C GLU A 329 17.99 19.99 9.95
N ARG A 330 18.27 20.02 8.64
CA ARG A 330 17.64 20.91 7.68
C ARG A 330 17.21 20.12 6.46
N TYR A 331 15.90 19.93 6.35
CA TYR A 331 15.28 19.29 5.20
C TYR A 331 15.12 20.28 4.06
N SER A 332 15.61 19.89 2.87
CA SER A 332 15.30 20.58 1.63
C SER A 332 14.24 19.80 0.87
N SER A 333 13.07 20.42 0.67
CA SER A 333 11.90 19.75 0.10
C SER A 333 11.63 20.18 -1.34
N TYR A 334 11.46 19.19 -2.21
CA TYR A 334 11.30 19.36 -3.65
C TYR A 334 10.14 18.54 -4.21
N ILE A 335 9.54 19.00 -5.29
CA ILE A 335 8.51 18.23 -6.01
C ILE A 335 9.17 17.28 -7.00
N ILE A 336 8.71 16.04 -7.03
CA ILE A 336 9.08 15.07 -8.06
C ILE A 336 8.36 15.45 -9.37
N GLU A 337 9.13 15.81 -10.39
CA GLU A 337 8.64 16.12 -11.74
C GLU A 337 8.44 14.86 -12.57
N ASP A 338 9.34 13.87 -12.46
CA ASP A 338 9.26 12.61 -13.19
C ASP A 338 10.01 11.47 -12.47
N MET A 339 9.65 10.23 -12.79
CA MET A 339 10.25 9.00 -12.25
C MET A 339 10.69 8.06 -13.38
N ALA A 340 11.92 7.57 -13.27
CA ALA A 340 12.43 6.49 -14.09
C ALA A 340 12.63 5.24 -13.21
N TYR A 341 11.57 4.49 -12.95
CA TYR A 341 11.57 3.39 -11.98
C TYR A 341 12.55 2.27 -12.36
N SER A 342 12.71 1.97 -13.66
CA SER A 342 13.70 0.99 -14.13
C SER A 342 15.16 1.37 -13.81
N LEU A 343 15.43 2.66 -13.56
CA LEU A 343 16.73 3.19 -13.18
C LEU A 343 16.80 3.59 -11.69
N ASN A 344 15.71 3.45 -10.94
CA ASN A 344 15.56 4.00 -9.58
C ASN A 344 16.05 5.46 -9.52
N THR A 345 15.49 6.32 -10.38
CA THR A 345 15.89 7.72 -10.48
C THR A 345 14.68 8.65 -10.45
N ALA A 346 14.76 9.75 -9.68
CA ALA A 346 13.78 10.83 -9.68
C ALA A 346 14.37 12.10 -10.33
N LEU A 347 13.57 12.78 -11.16
CA LEU A 347 13.83 14.15 -11.59
C LEU A 347 13.00 15.10 -10.73
N LEU A 348 13.64 16.02 -10.03
CA LEU A 348 12.99 17.03 -9.21
C LEU A 348 12.67 18.28 -10.04
N LYS A 349 11.67 19.07 -9.62
CA LYS A 349 11.23 20.28 -10.34
C LYS A 349 12.30 21.36 -10.51
N ASN A 350 13.29 21.39 -9.62
CA ASN A 350 14.44 22.29 -9.72
C ASN A 350 15.49 21.81 -10.74
N GLY A 351 15.30 20.63 -11.35
CA GLY A 351 16.21 20.00 -12.31
C GLY A 351 17.22 19.04 -11.68
N THR A 352 17.23 18.87 -10.35
CA THR A 352 18.10 17.89 -9.67
C THR A 352 17.66 16.47 -10.01
N ILE A 353 18.65 15.59 -10.23
CA ILE A 353 18.43 14.17 -10.46
C ILE A 353 18.90 13.42 -9.21
N ILE A 354 18.04 12.56 -8.67
CA ILE A 354 18.33 11.70 -7.52
C ILE A 354 18.44 10.26 -8.00
N GLU A 355 19.61 9.67 -7.87
CA GLU A 355 19.85 8.24 -8.13
C GLU A 355 19.78 7.48 -6.80
N PHE A 356 18.73 6.67 -6.60
CA PHE A 356 18.52 6.00 -5.31
C PHE A 356 19.44 4.78 -5.12
N THR A 357 20.04 4.24 -6.19
CA THR A 357 20.87 3.03 -6.10
C THR A 357 22.07 3.22 -5.15
N ASP A 358 22.87 4.27 -5.36
CA ASP A 358 24.04 4.54 -4.52
C ASP A 358 23.62 4.84 -3.06
N TYR A 359 22.54 5.60 -2.89
CA TYR A 359 21.95 5.91 -1.58
C TYR A 359 21.54 4.65 -0.81
N LEU A 360 20.87 3.70 -1.48
CA LEU A 360 20.45 2.43 -0.87
C LEU A 360 21.62 1.48 -0.62
N ASP A 361 22.62 1.44 -1.53
CA ASP A 361 23.83 0.62 -1.41
C ASP A 361 24.72 1.07 -0.23
N GLU A 362 24.72 2.36 0.09
CA GLU A 362 25.36 2.92 1.30
C GLU A 362 24.58 2.59 2.60
N GLY A 363 23.44 1.91 2.47
CA GLY A 363 22.62 1.45 3.58
C GLY A 363 21.54 2.44 4.02
N TYR A 364 21.43 3.61 3.39
CA TYR A 364 20.34 4.53 3.68
C TYR A 364 18.99 3.98 3.23
N ARG A 365 17.92 4.59 3.74
CA ARG A 365 16.54 4.18 3.49
C ARG A 365 15.69 5.41 3.15
N LEU A 366 14.67 5.18 2.35
CA LEU A 366 13.62 6.15 2.07
C LEU A 366 12.48 5.91 3.07
N TYR A 367 11.85 6.96 3.57
CA TYR A 367 10.75 6.86 4.52
C TYR A 367 9.49 7.58 4.04
N ASP A 368 8.32 7.07 4.44
CA ASP A 368 7.07 7.81 4.34
C ASP A 368 6.95 8.84 5.49
N ALA A 369 5.87 9.64 5.46
CA ALA A 369 5.60 10.67 6.46
C ALA A 369 5.27 10.10 7.86
N GLU A 370 5.05 8.80 7.97
CA GLU A 370 4.83 8.07 9.21
C GLU A 370 6.11 7.39 9.74
N GLY A 371 7.24 7.52 9.03
CA GLY A 371 8.54 6.96 9.43
C GLY A 371 8.73 5.49 9.04
N ASN A 372 7.86 4.91 8.21
CA ASN A 372 8.04 3.56 7.69
C ASN A 372 9.01 3.56 6.51
N ALA A 373 9.90 2.56 6.48
CA ALA A 373 10.80 2.38 5.35
C ALA A 373 10.01 2.02 4.08
N ALA A 374 10.37 2.63 2.97
CA ALA A 374 9.75 2.47 1.66
C ALA A 374 10.79 2.23 0.57
N GLU A 375 10.34 1.59 -0.51
CA GLU A 375 11.14 1.41 -1.73
C GLU A 375 10.91 2.60 -2.68
N PRO A 376 11.90 3.03 -3.49
CA PRO A 376 11.72 4.11 -4.46
C PRO A 376 10.57 3.88 -5.46
N SER A 377 10.11 2.65 -5.62
CA SER A 377 8.98 2.28 -6.49
C SER A 377 7.64 2.86 -6.06
N VAL A 378 7.51 3.36 -4.83
CA VAL A 378 6.29 4.04 -4.36
C VAL A 378 6.28 5.54 -4.67
N LEU A 379 7.42 6.09 -5.11
CA LEU A 379 7.56 7.50 -5.43
C LEU A 379 6.88 7.81 -6.76
N ALA A 380 6.12 8.89 -6.82
CA ALA A 380 5.38 9.31 -8.01
C ALA A 380 5.51 10.81 -8.25
N ARG A 381 5.18 11.22 -9.48
CA ARG A 381 5.09 12.64 -9.86
C ARG A 381 4.17 13.41 -8.92
N SER A 382 4.51 14.66 -8.65
CA SER A 382 3.78 15.59 -7.77
C SER A 382 3.85 15.28 -6.27
N GLN A 383 4.52 14.20 -5.86
CA GLN A 383 4.89 14.01 -4.46
C GLN A 383 6.04 14.95 -4.07
N VAL A 384 6.14 15.23 -2.78
CA VAL A 384 7.23 16.02 -2.19
C VAL A 384 8.27 15.06 -1.63
N LEU A 385 9.52 15.24 -2.04
CA LEU A 385 10.69 14.56 -1.49
C LEU A 385 11.50 15.55 -0.63
N SER A 386 11.65 15.25 0.65
CA SER A 386 12.40 16.05 1.63
C SER A 386 13.72 15.36 1.93
N ILE A 387 14.82 16.09 1.72
CA ILE A 387 16.17 15.51 1.69
C ILE A 387 17.04 16.17 2.76
N LEU A 388 17.75 15.37 3.56
CA LEU A 388 18.90 15.82 4.34
C LEU A 388 20.15 15.68 3.48
N GLU A 389 20.75 16.81 3.14
CA GLU A 389 22.02 16.88 2.40
C GLU A 389 23.10 17.46 3.32
N SER A 390 24.20 16.75 3.48
CA SER A 390 25.34 17.23 4.25
C SER A 390 26.04 18.40 3.54
N LYS A 391 26.92 19.13 4.25
CA LYS A 391 27.69 20.23 3.62
C LYS A 391 28.65 19.77 2.53
N ASP A 392 29.01 18.49 2.53
CA ASP A 392 29.90 17.88 1.55
C ASP A 392 29.10 17.27 0.36
N GLY A 393 27.77 17.38 0.37
CA GLY A 393 26.87 17.03 -0.73
C GLY A 393 26.28 15.61 -0.67
N ASN A 394 26.43 14.91 0.46
CA ASN A 394 25.92 13.55 0.62
C ASN A 394 24.47 13.57 1.12
N TYR A 395 23.62 12.72 0.55
CA TYR A 395 22.26 12.54 1.06
C TYR A 395 22.26 11.54 2.21
N THR A 396 21.85 11.98 3.40
CA THR A 396 21.92 11.18 4.64
C THR A 396 20.56 10.73 5.15
N ASN A 397 19.47 11.32 4.63
CA ASN A 397 18.09 10.87 4.87
C ASN A 397 17.14 11.42 3.79
N MET A 398 16.06 10.69 3.50
CA MET A 398 15.01 11.11 2.58
C MET A 398 13.62 10.68 3.08
N VAL A 399 12.68 11.62 3.05
CA VAL A 399 11.27 11.40 3.45
C VAL A 399 10.36 11.91 2.34
N PHE A 400 9.36 11.13 1.92
CA PHE A 400 8.38 11.57 0.94
C PHE A 400 7.00 11.79 1.54
N ALA A 401 6.25 12.72 0.94
CA ALA A 401 4.88 13.03 1.31
C ALA A 401 4.02 13.23 0.05
N SER A 402 2.75 12.81 0.13
CA SER A 402 1.76 12.97 -0.95
C SER A 402 0.66 13.96 -0.60
N HIS A 403 0.74 14.61 0.57
CA HIS A 403 -0.33 15.46 1.06
C HIS A 403 -0.49 16.70 0.18
N GLN A 404 -1.73 16.95 -0.23
CA GLN A 404 -2.13 18.12 -0.99
C GLN A 404 -3.45 18.67 -0.48
N GLU A 405 -3.61 19.99 -0.53
CA GLU A 405 -4.87 20.64 -0.17
C GLU A 405 -5.24 21.73 -1.17
N ASN A 406 -6.54 21.81 -1.46
CA ASN A 406 -7.08 22.81 -2.36
C ASN A 406 -7.82 23.90 -1.61
N GLY A 407 -7.74 25.14 -2.09
CA GLY A 407 -8.58 26.22 -1.60
C GLY A 407 -8.18 27.58 -2.13
N THR A 408 -8.83 28.63 -1.63
CA THR A 408 -8.49 30.01 -1.99
C THR A 408 -7.54 30.60 -0.96
N ILE A 409 -6.51 31.32 -1.40
CA ILE A 409 -5.63 32.08 -0.50
C ILE A 409 -6.44 33.23 0.12
N GLU A 410 -6.67 33.15 1.42
CA GLU A 410 -7.41 34.14 2.21
C GLU A 410 -6.49 35.24 2.76
N GLU A 411 -5.27 34.88 3.16
CA GLU A 411 -4.28 35.79 3.73
C GLU A 411 -2.85 35.33 3.38
N MET A 412 -1.93 36.29 3.23
CA MET A 412 -0.49 36.04 3.18
C MET A 412 0.22 37.04 4.10
N ARG A 413 1.15 36.55 4.94
CA ARG A 413 1.87 37.35 5.92
C ARG A 413 3.39 37.15 5.78
N ASP A 414 4.17 38.08 6.32
CA ASP A 414 5.64 38.04 6.39
C ASP A 414 6.33 37.66 5.07
N GLY A 415 5.90 38.31 3.98
CA GLY A 415 6.52 38.06 2.67
C GLY A 415 6.20 36.69 2.07
N ARG A 416 5.03 36.12 2.40
CA ARG A 416 4.53 34.77 2.01
C ARG A 416 5.12 33.62 2.84
N LYS A 417 5.82 33.90 3.93
CA LYS A 417 6.23 32.86 4.89
C LYS A 417 5.03 32.12 5.47
N TYR A 418 3.90 32.80 5.63
CA TYR A 418 2.65 32.18 6.05
C TYR A 418 1.54 32.46 5.04
N ILE A 419 0.78 31.42 4.68
CA ILE A 419 -0.38 31.49 3.82
C ILE A 419 -1.60 30.89 4.51
N THR A 420 -2.75 31.53 4.40
CA THR A 420 -4.02 31.02 4.96
C THR A 420 -4.92 30.52 3.86
N VAL A 421 -5.35 29.26 3.94
CA VAL A 421 -6.29 28.62 3.02
C VAL A 421 -7.34 27.88 3.84
N ASN A 422 -8.62 28.02 3.49
CA ASN A 422 -9.76 27.40 4.19
C ASN A 422 -9.78 27.71 5.72
N GLY A 423 -9.34 28.91 6.13
CA GLY A 423 -9.25 29.32 7.53
C GLY A 423 -8.09 28.71 8.34
N THR A 424 -7.19 27.94 7.72
CA THR A 424 -5.98 27.39 8.34
C THR A 424 -4.73 28.13 7.83
N GLU A 425 -3.89 28.62 8.74
CA GLU A 425 -2.59 29.23 8.42
C GLU A 425 -1.53 28.13 8.34
N TYR A 426 -0.81 28.08 7.22
CA TYR A 426 0.30 27.18 6.95
C TYR A 426 1.60 27.96 6.81
N GLU A 427 2.70 27.39 7.31
CA GLU A 427 4.04 27.88 7.07
C GLU A 427 4.55 27.39 5.70
N CYS A 428 5.31 28.23 5.00
CA CYS A 428 5.95 27.92 3.73
C CYS A 428 7.45 27.70 3.92
N THR A 429 8.02 26.76 3.18
CA THR A 429 9.47 26.51 3.21
C THR A 429 10.27 27.63 2.52
N GLU A 430 11.56 27.74 2.82
CA GLU A 430 12.51 28.59 2.11
C GLU A 430 12.56 28.25 0.62
N GLN A 431 12.49 26.96 0.23
CA GLN A 431 12.44 26.57 -1.18
C GLN A 431 11.18 27.13 -1.87
N PHE A 432 10.06 27.21 -1.15
CA PHE A 432 8.84 27.85 -1.64
C PHE A 432 9.05 29.36 -1.83
N ILE A 433 9.59 30.04 -0.82
CA ILE A 433 9.82 31.49 -0.81
C ILE A 433 10.79 31.91 -1.90
N ASN A 434 11.88 31.14 -2.07
CA ASN A 434 12.94 31.37 -3.05
C ASN A 434 12.59 30.83 -4.45
N LYS A 435 11.42 30.20 -4.61
CA LYS A 435 10.89 29.65 -5.88
C LYS A 435 11.78 28.58 -6.52
N GLU A 436 12.48 27.80 -5.71
CA GLU A 436 13.41 26.76 -6.20
C GLU A 436 12.68 25.63 -6.93
N ASN A 437 11.44 25.34 -6.52
CA ASN A 437 10.56 24.37 -7.20
C ASN A 437 9.84 24.96 -8.44
N GLY A 438 10.21 26.17 -8.90
CA GLY A 438 9.57 26.81 -10.05
C GLY A 438 8.21 27.45 -9.72
N ASN A 439 8.02 27.86 -8.46
CA ASN A 439 6.75 28.38 -7.97
C ASN A 439 6.39 29.69 -8.68
N ILE A 440 5.16 29.78 -9.16
CA ILE A 440 4.63 30.98 -9.77
C ILE A 440 4.30 32.04 -8.71
N ASP A 441 4.11 33.29 -9.15
CA ASP A 441 3.60 34.32 -8.25
C ASP A 441 2.13 34.07 -7.92
N ILE A 442 1.82 34.13 -6.62
CA ILE A 442 0.49 33.92 -6.04
C ILE A 442 -0.01 35.20 -5.37
N ASN A 443 -1.31 35.39 -5.35
CA ASN A 443 -2.01 36.53 -4.75
C ASN A 443 -3.13 36.05 -3.83
N VAL A 444 -3.51 36.91 -2.88
CA VAL A 444 -4.73 36.70 -2.09
C VAL A 444 -5.93 36.69 -3.05
N GLY A 445 -6.78 35.67 -2.93
CA GLY A 445 -7.91 35.40 -3.81
C GLY A 445 -7.63 34.35 -4.91
N ASP A 446 -6.38 33.96 -5.12
CA ASP A 446 -6.06 32.87 -6.05
C ASP A 446 -6.54 31.53 -5.48
N TYR A 447 -7.14 30.69 -6.33
CA TYR A 447 -7.44 29.31 -5.99
C TYR A 447 -6.19 28.47 -6.25
N VAL A 448 -5.82 27.62 -5.30
CA VAL A 448 -4.52 26.95 -5.30
C VAL A 448 -4.64 25.50 -4.86
N THR A 449 -3.75 24.67 -5.38
CA THR A 449 -3.40 23.38 -4.76
C THR A 449 -2.06 23.57 -4.05
N LEU A 450 -2.06 23.35 -2.74
CA LEU A 450 -0.88 23.35 -1.89
C LEU A 450 -0.31 21.93 -1.84
N SER A 451 1.00 21.76 -2.03
CA SER A 451 1.72 20.52 -1.75
C SER A 451 2.57 20.67 -0.49
N PHE A 452 2.52 19.68 0.39
CA PHE A 452 3.14 19.75 1.72
C PHE A 452 4.32 18.79 1.87
N ASP A 453 5.34 19.22 2.61
CA ASP A 453 6.32 18.28 3.16
C ASP A 453 5.74 17.47 4.32
N PHE A 454 6.53 16.51 4.81
CA PHE A 454 6.14 15.68 5.96
C PHE A 454 6.00 16.47 7.28
N LEU A 455 6.51 17.71 7.35
CA LEU A 455 6.37 18.61 8.49
C LEU A 455 5.10 19.49 8.40
N GLY A 456 4.29 19.32 7.33
CA GLY A 456 3.08 20.10 7.11
C GLY A 456 3.33 21.52 6.61
N ARG A 457 4.52 21.82 6.09
CA ARG A 457 4.87 23.10 5.48
C ARG A 457 4.61 23.07 3.98
N VAL A 458 4.21 24.20 3.43
CA VAL A 458 3.90 24.34 2.00
C VAL A 458 5.19 24.47 1.21
N VAL A 459 5.41 23.53 0.27
CA VAL A 459 6.62 23.43 -0.56
C VAL A 459 6.38 23.93 -1.98
N TYR A 460 5.18 23.65 -2.50
CA TYR A 460 4.80 24.00 -3.87
C TYR A 460 3.35 24.43 -3.92
N VAL A 461 3.07 25.32 -4.87
CA VAL A 461 1.72 25.76 -5.17
C VAL A 461 1.51 25.75 -6.67
N THR A 462 0.44 25.10 -7.10
CA THR A 462 -0.17 25.36 -8.41
C THR A 462 -1.32 26.34 -8.22
N VAL A 463 -1.34 27.39 -9.04
CA VAL A 463 -2.54 28.24 -9.12
C VAL A 463 -3.51 27.54 -10.04
N GLY A 464 -4.58 27.03 -9.44
CA GLY A 464 -5.76 26.65 -10.19
C GLY A 464 -6.56 27.89 -10.55
N THR A 465 -7.44 27.77 -11.54
CA THR A 465 -8.63 28.62 -11.52
C THR A 465 -9.77 27.73 -11.03
N THR A 466 -10.66 28.27 -10.21
CA THR A 466 -11.83 27.54 -9.66
C THR A 466 -12.45 26.59 -10.69
N GLY A 467 -12.37 25.27 -10.50
CA GLY A 467 -12.92 24.29 -11.44
C GLY A 467 -12.01 23.92 -12.63
N SER A 468 -10.72 23.67 -12.39
CA SER A 468 -9.86 22.99 -13.36
C SER A 468 -10.19 21.49 -13.44
N GLY A 469 -10.19 20.91 -14.62
CA GLY A 469 -10.42 19.48 -14.81
C GLY A 469 -10.06 18.99 -16.22
N VAL A 470 -9.99 17.68 -16.37
CA VAL A 470 -9.92 17.02 -17.68
C VAL A 470 -11.35 16.78 -18.17
N ALA A 471 -11.59 16.90 -19.47
CA ALA A 471 -12.87 16.51 -20.03
C ALA A 471 -12.74 16.09 -21.48
N TYR A 472 -13.66 15.26 -21.94
CA TYR A 472 -13.80 14.98 -23.36
C TYR A 472 -14.65 16.06 -24.03
N LEU A 473 -14.09 16.70 -25.06
CA LEU A 473 -14.76 17.73 -25.83
C LEU A 473 -15.80 17.11 -26.77
N LEU A 474 -17.08 17.35 -26.48
CA LEU A 474 -18.21 16.88 -27.28
C LEU A 474 -18.60 17.89 -28.37
N ASN A 475 -18.52 19.19 -28.07
CA ASN A 475 -18.87 20.23 -29.04
C ASN A 475 -18.18 21.56 -28.74
N ALA A 476 -17.75 22.29 -29.76
CA ALA A 476 -17.37 23.70 -29.68
C ALA A 476 -18.33 24.54 -30.54
N TYR A 477 -18.85 25.64 -30.01
CA TYR A 477 -19.89 26.40 -30.69
C TYR A 477 -19.79 27.91 -30.46
N THR A 478 -20.37 28.64 -31.39
CA THR A 478 -20.76 30.05 -31.23
C THR A 478 -22.26 30.09 -31.48
N ASP A 479 -23.03 30.59 -30.51
CA ASP A 479 -24.49 30.64 -30.62
C ASP A 479 -24.97 31.79 -31.53
N GLU A 480 -26.29 31.89 -31.73
CA GLU A 480 -26.90 32.93 -32.56
C GLU A 480 -26.67 34.36 -32.01
N GLY A 481 -26.37 34.49 -30.71
CA GLY A 481 -26.05 35.74 -30.04
C GLY A 481 -24.57 36.13 -30.12
N GLY A 482 -23.71 35.25 -30.64
CA GLY A 482 -22.28 35.43 -30.70
C GLY A 482 -21.54 35.01 -29.42
N GLU A 483 -22.20 34.34 -28.47
CA GLU A 483 -21.51 33.77 -27.30
C GLU A 483 -20.83 32.46 -27.70
N CYS A 484 -19.54 32.35 -27.39
CA CYS A 484 -18.76 31.13 -27.61
C CYS A 484 -18.81 30.21 -26.39
N GLY A 485 -18.89 28.91 -26.65
CA GLY A 485 -18.98 27.89 -25.61
C GLY A 485 -18.44 26.54 -26.06
N ILE A 486 -18.27 25.65 -25.08
CA ILE A 486 -17.97 24.23 -25.29
C ILE A 486 -19.01 23.38 -24.58
N LYS A 487 -19.21 22.17 -25.11
CA LYS A 487 -19.93 21.08 -24.47
C LYS A 487 -18.91 19.99 -24.19
N VAL A 488 -18.86 19.52 -22.95
CA VAL A 488 -17.87 18.55 -22.51
C VAL A 488 -18.51 17.43 -21.70
N LEU A 489 -17.91 16.25 -21.72
CA LEU A 489 -18.11 15.19 -20.72
C LEU A 489 -16.98 15.32 -19.70
N ASP A 490 -17.27 15.78 -18.49
CA ASP A 490 -16.27 15.95 -17.43
C ASP A 490 -15.84 14.62 -16.79
N GLU A 491 -14.82 14.66 -15.94
CA GLU A 491 -14.31 13.51 -15.18
C GLU A 491 -15.35 12.84 -14.26
N ASP A 492 -16.40 13.58 -13.85
CA ASP A 492 -17.52 13.04 -13.07
C ASP A 492 -18.54 12.30 -13.96
N GLY A 493 -18.29 12.20 -15.27
CA GLY A 493 -19.21 11.60 -16.24
C GLY A 493 -20.42 12.47 -16.55
N THR A 494 -20.39 13.76 -16.20
CA THR A 494 -21.47 14.72 -16.40
C THR A 494 -21.23 15.54 -17.67
N THR A 495 -22.25 15.60 -18.52
CA THR A 495 -22.24 16.49 -19.67
C THR A 495 -22.51 17.94 -19.24
N ARG A 496 -21.58 18.87 -19.53
CA ARG A 496 -21.71 20.29 -19.22
C ARG A 496 -21.63 21.17 -20.44
N HIS A 497 -22.36 22.29 -20.39
CA HIS A 497 -22.22 23.40 -21.32
C HIS A 497 -21.49 24.54 -20.62
N LEU A 498 -20.27 24.85 -21.07
CA LEU A 498 -19.41 25.84 -20.45
C LEU A 498 -19.23 27.03 -21.38
N LYS A 499 -19.37 28.24 -20.85
CA LYS A 499 -19.17 29.48 -21.61
C LYS A 499 -17.71 29.87 -21.61
N LEU A 500 -17.20 30.32 -22.75
CA LEU A 500 -15.82 30.78 -22.87
C LEU A 500 -15.71 32.25 -22.47
N LYS A 501 -14.62 32.60 -21.78
CA LYS A 501 -14.27 34.00 -21.55
C LYS A 501 -13.88 34.65 -22.89
N PRO A 502 -14.27 35.91 -23.17
CA PRO A 502 -13.98 36.58 -24.44
C PRO A 502 -12.50 36.58 -24.85
N LYS A 503 -11.60 36.59 -23.86
CA LYS A 503 -10.16 36.41 -24.04
C LYS A 503 -9.63 35.43 -22.98
N MET A 504 -8.96 34.40 -23.45
CA MET A 504 -8.52 33.26 -22.62
C MET A 504 -7.17 32.71 -23.07
N SER A 505 -6.61 31.79 -22.29
CA SER A 505 -5.39 31.06 -22.65
C SER A 505 -5.72 29.80 -23.45
N PHE A 506 -4.90 29.50 -24.46
CA PHE A 506 -5.01 28.28 -25.25
C PHE A 506 -3.61 27.75 -25.60
N ASN A 507 -3.30 26.51 -25.22
CA ASN A 507 -2.01 25.86 -25.46
C ASN A 507 -0.81 26.76 -25.09
N GLY A 508 -0.86 27.40 -23.90
CA GLY A 508 0.16 28.34 -23.43
C GLY A 508 0.14 29.74 -24.08
N GLY A 509 -0.64 29.93 -25.15
CA GLY A 509 -0.89 31.22 -25.81
C GLY A 509 -2.12 31.96 -25.27
N SER A 510 -2.47 33.11 -25.87
CA SER A 510 -3.70 33.87 -25.57
C SER A 510 -4.41 34.30 -26.85
N GLY A 511 -5.75 34.20 -26.87
CA GLY A 511 -6.57 34.56 -28.03
C GLY A 511 -8.03 34.86 -27.67
N SER A 512 -8.86 35.16 -28.68
CA SER A 512 -10.30 35.39 -28.50
C SER A 512 -11.08 34.07 -28.45
N ALA A 513 -12.27 34.10 -27.88
CA ALA A 513 -13.13 32.91 -27.77
C ALA A 513 -13.52 32.34 -29.15
N GLU A 514 -13.75 33.18 -30.15
CA GLU A 514 -14.08 32.75 -31.52
C GLU A 514 -12.91 32.03 -32.18
N TYR A 515 -11.69 32.52 -31.96
CA TYR A 515 -10.49 31.86 -32.43
C TYR A 515 -10.35 30.47 -31.77
N MET A 516 -10.60 30.35 -30.47
CA MET A 516 -10.56 29.05 -29.79
C MET A 516 -11.60 28.07 -30.36
N VAL A 517 -12.82 28.53 -30.61
CA VAL A 517 -13.85 27.68 -31.25
C VAL A 517 -13.40 27.22 -32.63
N SER A 518 -12.66 28.03 -33.40
CA SER A 518 -12.12 27.59 -34.69
C SER A 518 -10.98 26.58 -34.59
N GLU A 519 -10.12 26.68 -33.57
CA GLU A 519 -9.02 25.72 -33.35
C GLU A 519 -9.52 24.37 -32.82
N LEU A 520 -10.65 24.35 -32.11
CA LEU A 520 -11.29 23.14 -31.59
C LEU A 520 -12.16 22.41 -32.64
N LYS A 521 -12.11 22.84 -33.90
CA LYS A 521 -12.92 22.28 -35.00
C LYS A 521 -12.06 21.77 -36.14
N ASN A 522 -12.47 20.63 -36.70
CA ASN A 522 -12.00 20.15 -37.99
C ASN A 522 -13.05 20.45 -39.06
N GLY A 523 -12.93 21.64 -39.69
CA GLY A 523 -13.93 22.12 -40.63
C GLY A 523 -15.23 22.55 -39.94
N ALA A 524 -16.35 21.87 -40.23
CA ALA A 524 -17.64 22.17 -39.62
C ALA A 524 -17.89 21.43 -38.30
N GLU A 525 -17.15 20.34 -38.07
CA GLU A 525 -17.34 19.43 -36.94
C GLU A 525 -16.34 19.75 -35.83
N THR A 526 -16.72 19.43 -34.59
CA THR A 526 -15.83 19.55 -33.44
C THR A 526 -14.83 18.40 -33.48
N ASP A 527 -13.56 18.71 -33.21
CA ASP A 527 -12.52 17.70 -33.10
C ASP A 527 -12.56 17.07 -31.70
N GLY A 528 -13.24 15.93 -31.59
CA GLY A 528 -13.48 15.24 -30.32
C GLY A 528 -12.20 14.67 -29.71
N GLN A 529 -11.79 15.25 -28.58
CA GLN A 529 -10.54 14.92 -27.89
C GLN A 529 -10.63 15.25 -26.40
N LEU A 530 -9.71 14.70 -25.59
CA LEU A 530 -9.52 15.22 -24.23
C LEU A 530 -8.91 16.62 -24.26
N ILE A 531 -9.45 17.48 -23.40
CA ILE A 531 -8.92 18.80 -23.11
C ILE A 531 -8.71 18.95 -21.60
N MET A 532 -7.68 19.69 -21.23
CA MET A 532 -7.58 20.27 -19.90
C MET A 532 -8.16 21.68 -19.96
N TYR A 533 -9.01 22.05 -19.01
CA TYR A 533 -9.60 23.39 -18.98
C TYR A 533 -9.66 23.93 -17.55
N SER A 534 -9.85 25.23 -17.43
CA SER A 534 -10.00 25.88 -16.12
C SER A 534 -11.03 27.01 -16.18
N GLN A 535 -11.78 27.26 -15.09
CA GLN A 535 -12.82 28.28 -15.02
C GLN A 535 -12.48 29.42 -14.04
N ASN A 536 -12.86 30.66 -14.37
CA ASN A 536 -12.74 31.76 -13.43
C ASN A 536 -13.81 31.70 -12.32
N SER A 537 -13.76 32.64 -11.37
CA SER A 537 -14.74 32.75 -10.27
C SER A 537 -16.20 32.91 -10.72
N ASP A 538 -16.43 33.28 -11.99
CA ASP A 538 -17.76 33.44 -12.58
C ASP A 538 -18.25 32.18 -13.32
N GLY A 539 -17.46 31.09 -13.32
CA GLY A 539 -17.76 29.86 -14.05
C GLY A 539 -17.52 29.95 -15.56
N LEU A 540 -16.80 30.96 -16.05
CA LEU A 540 -16.39 31.07 -17.45
C LEU A 540 -15.06 30.37 -17.66
N VAL A 541 -14.93 29.56 -18.72
CA VAL A 541 -13.67 28.91 -19.08
C VAL A 541 -12.62 29.98 -19.39
N ALA A 542 -11.50 29.93 -18.68
CA ALA A 542 -10.41 30.89 -18.70
C ALA A 542 -9.12 30.35 -19.35
N SER A 543 -8.96 29.02 -19.43
CA SER A 543 -7.94 28.35 -20.23
C SER A 543 -8.43 27.02 -20.80
N ILE A 544 -7.87 26.64 -21.95
CA ILE A 544 -8.01 25.30 -22.56
C ILE A 544 -6.62 24.85 -23.01
N GLU A 545 -6.29 23.58 -22.82
CA GLU A 545 -5.10 22.92 -23.34
C GLU A 545 -5.52 21.64 -24.05
N THR A 546 -5.12 21.49 -25.31
CA THR A 546 -5.29 20.28 -26.11
C THR A 546 -4.03 19.45 -26.05
N ALA A 547 -4.16 18.13 -26.10
CA ALA A 547 -3.01 17.25 -26.02
C ALA A 547 -2.05 17.45 -27.21
N VAL A 548 -0.75 17.42 -26.93
CA VAL A 548 0.27 17.36 -27.98
C VAL A 548 0.21 15.99 -28.62
N ASP A 549 -0.07 15.93 -29.93
CA ASP A 549 -0.13 14.68 -30.67
C ASP A 549 1.27 14.08 -30.84
N ALA A 550 1.52 13.00 -30.10
CA ALA A 550 2.68 12.14 -30.18
C ALA A 550 2.26 10.70 -30.49
N ALA A 551 1.08 10.51 -31.12
CA ALA A 551 0.44 9.22 -31.26
C ALA A 551 1.26 8.28 -32.15
N ALA A 552 1.77 7.21 -31.54
CA ALA A 552 2.42 6.13 -32.26
C ALA A 552 2.32 4.85 -31.44
N LEU A 553 2.28 3.70 -32.10
CA LEU A 553 2.33 2.41 -31.39
C LEU A 553 3.61 2.31 -30.54
N GLY A 554 3.44 2.38 -29.22
CA GLY A 554 4.50 2.35 -28.21
C GLY A 554 5.05 3.71 -27.77
N SER A 555 4.43 4.83 -28.21
CA SER A 555 4.76 6.18 -27.71
C SER A 555 4.49 6.28 -26.21
N ARG A 556 5.36 7.00 -25.50
CA ARG A 556 5.31 7.20 -24.05
C ARG A 556 6.36 8.23 -23.59
N GLY A 557 6.17 8.81 -22.40
CA GLY A 557 7.13 9.69 -21.74
C GLY A 557 7.30 11.04 -22.44
N ASN A 558 6.29 11.52 -23.16
CA ASN A 558 6.37 12.75 -23.95
C ASN A 558 6.29 14.04 -23.09
N GLY A 559 5.92 13.92 -21.81
CA GLY A 559 5.82 15.03 -20.85
C GLY A 559 4.66 15.99 -21.15
N GLY A 560 4.11 16.62 -20.10
CA GLY A 560 2.93 17.49 -20.25
C GLY A 560 1.67 16.72 -20.65
N PHE A 561 0.70 17.40 -21.26
CA PHE A 561 -0.54 16.79 -21.75
C PHE A 561 -0.34 16.27 -23.18
N SER A 562 -0.28 14.95 -23.36
CA SER A 562 0.06 14.29 -24.63
C SER A 562 -0.96 13.24 -25.06
N LEU A 563 -1.18 13.10 -26.37
CA LEU A 563 -1.88 11.97 -26.98
C LEU A 563 -0.79 11.00 -27.46
N ASP A 564 -0.66 9.86 -26.79
CA ASP A 564 0.44 8.92 -27.01
C ASP A 564 0.03 7.73 -27.88
N PHE A 565 -1.27 7.46 -27.98
CA PHE A 565 -1.79 6.45 -28.88
C PHE A 565 -3.15 6.87 -29.43
N ASP A 566 -3.35 6.66 -30.73
CA ASP A 566 -4.64 6.86 -31.40
C ASP A 566 -4.94 5.67 -32.33
N HIS A 567 -6.08 5.02 -32.11
CA HIS A 567 -6.55 3.90 -32.90
C HIS A 567 -6.81 4.27 -34.37
N GLU A 568 -7.18 5.52 -34.68
CA GLU A 568 -7.44 5.94 -36.06
C GLU A 568 -6.17 5.89 -36.92
N ALA A 569 -5.02 6.21 -36.32
CA ALA A 569 -3.72 6.19 -36.98
C ALA A 569 -3.01 4.83 -36.86
N ASN A 570 -3.26 4.07 -35.78
CA ASN A 570 -2.45 2.89 -35.42
C ASN A 570 -3.23 1.56 -35.40
N GLY A 571 -4.55 1.58 -35.62
CA GLY A 571 -5.44 0.43 -35.53
C GLY A 571 -5.92 0.10 -34.11
N GLU A 572 -6.91 -0.77 -34.01
CA GLU A 572 -7.50 -1.19 -32.74
C GLU A 572 -6.55 -2.07 -31.91
N LEU A 573 -6.56 -1.89 -30.59
CA LEU A 573 -5.80 -2.72 -29.65
C LEU A 573 -6.70 -3.72 -28.94
N ARG A 574 -6.11 -4.77 -28.37
CA ARG A 574 -6.81 -5.70 -27.48
C ARG A 574 -6.27 -5.56 -26.06
N ALA A 575 -7.13 -5.70 -25.06
CA ALA A 575 -6.73 -5.79 -23.66
C ALA A 575 -6.71 -7.24 -23.17
N LEU A 576 -5.72 -7.56 -22.33
CA LEU A 576 -5.59 -8.82 -21.59
C LEU A 576 -5.48 -8.51 -20.10
N LEU A 577 -5.94 -9.45 -19.27
CA LEU A 577 -5.69 -9.44 -17.84
C LEU A 577 -4.57 -10.44 -17.54
N LEU A 578 -3.45 -9.97 -17.01
CA LEU A 578 -2.27 -10.78 -16.69
C LEU A 578 -1.78 -10.42 -15.29
N ASN A 579 -1.82 -11.38 -14.35
CA ASN A 579 -1.48 -11.15 -12.93
C ASN A 579 -2.19 -9.92 -12.35
N ASP A 580 -3.51 -9.86 -12.55
CA ASP A 580 -4.38 -8.75 -12.12
C ASP A 580 -4.07 -7.38 -12.73
N LYS A 581 -3.12 -7.30 -13.69
CA LYS A 581 -2.82 -6.08 -14.45
C LYS A 581 -3.50 -6.13 -15.81
N ARG A 582 -4.16 -5.02 -16.18
CA ARG A 582 -4.80 -4.88 -17.49
C ARG A 582 -3.79 -4.31 -18.49
N ILE A 583 -3.42 -5.11 -19.48
CA ILE A 583 -2.42 -4.78 -20.49
C ILE A 583 -3.09 -4.62 -21.85
N VAL A 584 -2.91 -3.45 -22.47
CA VAL A 584 -3.47 -3.11 -23.79
C VAL A 584 -2.36 -3.16 -24.85
N GLY A 585 -2.63 -3.88 -25.94
CA GLY A 585 -1.70 -4.00 -27.08
C GLY A 585 -0.36 -4.65 -26.72
N SER A 586 -0.31 -5.41 -25.61
CA SER A 586 0.93 -5.95 -25.01
C SER A 586 2.00 -4.90 -24.71
N LYS A 587 1.58 -3.65 -24.45
CA LYS A 587 2.47 -2.50 -24.23
C LYS A 587 2.00 -1.67 -23.05
N TYR A 588 0.80 -1.14 -23.16
CA TYR A 588 0.25 -0.15 -22.25
C TYR A 588 -0.35 -0.81 -21.02
N VAL A 589 0.00 -0.31 -19.83
CA VAL A 589 -0.57 -0.76 -18.56
C VAL A 589 -1.70 0.20 -18.19
N ILE A 590 -2.90 -0.35 -18.03
CA ILE A 590 -4.04 0.39 -17.49
C ILE A 590 -4.03 0.18 -15.98
N ARG A 591 -3.85 1.27 -15.23
CA ARG A 591 -3.85 1.28 -13.76
C ARG A 591 -5.28 1.20 -13.23
N GLU A 592 -5.42 0.95 -11.93
CA GLU A 592 -6.73 1.00 -11.28
C GLU A 592 -7.34 2.41 -11.29
N ASP A 593 -6.49 3.43 -11.24
CA ASP A 593 -6.86 4.85 -11.20
C ASP A 593 -6.88 5.53 -12.58
N THR A 594 -6.55 4.82 -13.68
CA THR A 594 -6.65 5.38 -15.04
C THR A 594 -8.09 5.86 -15.29
N VAL A 595 -8.26 7.13 -15.65
CA VAL A 595 -9.59 7.68 -15.96
C VAL A 595 -9.96 7.36 -17.40
N VAL A 596 -11.10 6.70 -17.59
CA VAL A 596 -11.56 6.19 -18.88
C VAL A 596 -12.84 6.90 -19.30
N PHE A 597 -12.74 7.74 -20.32
CA PHE A 597 -13.87 8.40 -20.97
C PHE A 597 -14.47 7.45 -22.02
N HIS A 598 -15.64 6.90 -21.73
CA HIS A 598 -16.41 6.10 -22.67
C HIS A 598 -17.25 7.04 -23.52
N VAL A 599 -16.95 7.10 -24.82
CA VAL A 599 -17.60 8.01 -25.77
C VAL A 599 -18.31 7.18 -26.84
N CYS A 600 -19.63 7.31 -26.89
CA CYS A 600 -20.46 6.67 -27.88
C CYS A 600 -20.61 7.57 -29.10
N THR A 601 -20.21 7.04 -30.25
CA THR A 601 -20.16 7.76 -31.54
C THR A 601 -21.54 8.01 -32.15
N ASN A 602 -22.59 7.32 -31.71
CA ASN A 602 -23.94 7.44 -32.26
C ASN A 602 -25.06 7.74 -31.25
N ASP A 603 -24.77 7.80 -29.95
CA ASP A 603 -25.73 8.17 -28.90
C ASP A 603 -25.02 8.76 -27.68
N GLU A 604 -25.00 10.09 -27.57
CA GLU A 604 -24.30 10.78 -26.48
C GLU A 604 -24.84 10.47 -25.07
N ARG A 605 -26.07 9.95 -24.94
CA ARG A 605 -26.64 9.54 -23.64
C ARG A 605 -25.88 8.37 -23.02
N GLU A 606 -25.08 7.69 -23.84
CA GLU A 606 -24.32 6.53 -23.47
C GLU A 606 -22.89 6.88 -23.01
N ASN A 607 -22.54 8.16 -23.10
CA ASN A 607 -21.25 8.68 -22.66
C ASN A 607 -21.15 8.61 -21.14
N ARG A 608 -20.03 8.12 -20.61
CA ARG A 608 -19.75 8.13 -19.16
C ARG A 608 -18.26 8.06 -18.88
N VAL A 609 -17.89 8.27 -17.63
CA VAL A 609 -16.50 8.14 -17.16
C VAL A 609 -16.44 7.02 -16.12
N GLN A 610 -15.40 6.18 -16.23
CA GLN A 610 -15.13 5.06 -15.34
C GLN A 610 -13.62 4.95 -15.10
N LEU A 611 -13.22 4.05 -14.20
CA LEU A 611 -11.82 3.76 -13.94
C LEU A 611 -11.28 2.64 -14.82
N GLY A 612 -9.95 2.49 -14.86
CA GLY A 612 -9.21 1.56 -15.71
C GLY A 612 -9.71 0.10 -15.75
N PRO A 613 -10.20 -0.48 -14.63
CA PRO A 613 -10.80 -1.81 -14.63
C PRO A 613 -12.00 -1.97 -15.58
N SER A 614 -12.65 -0.87 -15.99
CA SER A 614 -13.78 -0.87 -16.93
C SER A 614 -13.42 -1.23 -18.38
N ILE A 615 -12.16 -1.12 -18.78
CA ILE A 615 -11.76 -1.42 -20.17
C ILE A 615 -11.96 -2.92 -20.44
N PRO A 616 -12.79 -3.35 -21.41
CA PRO A 616 -13.09 -4.76 -21.61
C PRO A 616 -11.89 -5.54 -22.15
N THR A 617 -11.76 -6.82 -21.75
CA THR A 617 -10.74 -7.73 -22.29
C THR A 617 -11.25 -8.50 -23.51
N GLN A 618 -10.33 -9.07 -24.28
CA GLN A 618 -10.61 -10.05 -25.35
C GLN A 618 -11.43 -9.52 -26.55
N THR A 619 -11.72 -8.22 -26.60
CA THR A 619 -12.29 -7.55 -27.78
C THR A 619 -11.30 -6.55 -28.38
N PRO A 620 -11.35 -6.28 -29.70
CA PRO A 620 -10.75 -5.08 -30.26
C PRO A 620 -11.35 -3.82 -29.61
N LEU A 621 -10.50 -2.82 -29.37
CA LEU A 621 -10.80 -1.58 -28.67
C LEU A 621 -10.33 -0.39 -29.51
N LYS A 622 -11.22 0.57 -29.71
CA LYS A 622 -10.93 1.87 -30.32
C LYS A 622 -10.51 2.84 -29.22
N LEU A 623 -9.21 2.86 -28.93
CA LEU A 623 -8.64 3.63 -27.83
C LEU A 623 -7.87 4.84 -28.33
N LYS A 624 -8.01 5.95 -27.60
CA LYS A 624 -7.00 7.02 -27.56
C LYS A 624 -6.40 7.04 -26.16
N LEU A 625 -5.08 6.99 -26.04
CA LEU A 625 -4.38 6.95 -24.75
C LEU A 625 -3.59 8.24 -24.57
N TYR A 626 -3.74 8.85 -23.40
CA TYR A 626 -3.14 10.14 -23.07
C TYR A 626 -2.25 10.02 -21.84
N ASN A 627 -1.20 10.84 -21.80
CA ASN A 627 -0.21 10.91 -20.73
C ASN A 627 0.34 9.53 -20.34
N VAL A 628 0.82 8.79 -21.32
CA VAL A 628 1.47 7.50 -21.08
C VAL A 628 2.87 7.77 -20.53
N ASN A 629 3.14 7.34 -19.29
CA ASN A 629 4.43 7.58 -18.64
C ASN A 629 5.55 6.69 -19.25
N SER A 630 6.81 6.93 -18.86
CA SER A 630 8.00 6.23 -19.36
C SER A 630 7.92 4.68 -19.25
N ASP A 631 7.09 4.18 -18.34
CA ASP A 631 6.83 2.76 -18.08
C ASP A 631 5.57 2.19 -18.74
N TYR A 632 5.00 2.93 -19.69
CA TYR A 632 3.79 2.59 -20.44
C TYR A 632 2.49 2.61 -19.62
N GLU A 633 2.47 3.21 -18.43
CA GLU A 633 1.24 3.35 -17.66
C GLU A 633 0.41 4.53 -18.14
N VAL A 634 -0.89 4.29 -18.33
CA VAL A 634 -1.83 5.26 -18.90
C VAL A 634 -2.51 6.07 -17.80
N GLU A 635 -2.50 7.40 -17.91
CA GLU A 635 -3.24 8.27 -16.99
C GLU A 635 -4.70 8.45 -17.42
N TYR A 636 -4.93 8.79 -18.70
CA TYR A 636 -6.28 8.95 -19.26
C TYR A 636 -6.46 8.12 -20.53
N ALA A 637 -7.64 7.55 -20.70
CA ALA A 637 -8.03 6.84 -21.90
C ALA A 637 -9.38 7.34 -22.41
N VAL A 638 -9.53 7.42 -23.73
CA VAL A 638 -10.84 7.53 -24.38
C VAL A 638 -11.12 6.19 -25.05
N LEU A 639 -12.22 5.56 -24.67
CA LEU A 639 -12.74 4.36 -25.32
C LEU A 639 -13.93 4.75 -26.19
N GLU A 640 -13.72 4.72 -27.50
CA GLU A 640 -14.78 4.98 -28.47
C GLU A 640 -15.61 3.73 -28.71
N THR A 641 -16.92 3.89 -28.61
CA THR A 641 -17.89 2.81 -28.84
C THR A 641 -18.93 3.24 -29.85
N THR A 642 -19.58 2.27 -30.46
CA THR A 642 -20.76 2.47 -31.31
C THR A 642 -21.81 1.49 -30.82
N ARG A 643 -23.04 1.95 -30.60
CA ARG A 643 -24.14 1.07 -30.22
C ARG A 643 -24.66 0.34 -31.46
N ASP A 644 -24.29 -0.94 -31.57
CA ASP A 644 -24.82 -1.89 -32.56
C ASP A 644 -25.37 -3.12 -31.82
N VAL A 645 -26.69 -3.34 -31.85
CA VAL A 645 -27.36 -4.47 -31.18
C VAL A 645 -27.54 -5.63 -32.17
N GLY A 646 -27.13 -6.86 -31.79
CA GLY A 646 -27.23 -8.07 -32.62
C GLY A 646 -25.95 -8.48 -33.37
N GLY A 647 -24.77 -8.20 -32.80
CA GLY A 647 -23.46 -8.29 -33.45
C GLY A 647 -22.75 -9.65 -33.49
N TRP A 648 -21.54 -9.62 -34.05
CA TRP A 648 -20.57 -10.74 -34.11
C TRP A 648 -20.22 -11.27 -32.71
N VAL A 649 -20.22 -12.60 -32.56
CA VAL A 649 -19.68 -13.29 -31.36
C VAL A 649 -18.27 -13.81 -31.64
N ASP A 650 -17.41 -13.83 -30.62
CA ASP A 650 -16.07 -14.39 -30.77
C ASP A 650 -16.13 -15.92 -30.74
N TRP A 651 -15.84 -16.52 -31.89
CA TRP A 651 -15.71 -17.97 -32.06
C TRP A 651 -14.70 -18.61 -31.10
N TRP A 652 -13.61 -17.91 -30.83
CA TRP A 652 -12.49 -18.41 -30.04
C TRP A 652 -12.73 -18.28 -28.53
N GLY A 653 -13.89 -17.73 -28.12
CA GLY A 653 -14.27 -17.61 -26.72
C GLY A 653 -14.83 -18.90 -26.10
N ASP A 654 -15.10 -18.82 -24.79
CA ASP A 654 -15.79 -19.87 -24.05
C ASP A 654 -17.26 -20.01 -24.48
N CYS A 655 -17.82 -21.21 -24.28
CA CYS A 655 -19.26 -21.41 -24.28
C CYS A 655 -19.78 -21.34 -22.86
N TYR A 656 -21.01 -20.85 -22.69
CA TYR A 656 -21.67 -20.67 -21.41
C TYR A 656 -23.01 -21.40 -21.38
N MET A 657 -23.36 -22.03 -20.27
CA MET A 657 -24.69 -22.62 -20.09
C MET A 657 -25.64 -21.61 -19.44
N LEU A 658 -26.75 -21.31 -20.12
CA LEU A 658 -27.79 -20.41 -19.66
C LEU A 658 -28.54 -20.99 -18.47
N ASP A 659 -28.54 -20.27 -17.34
CA ASP A 659 -29.40 -20.58 -16.21
C ASP A 659 -30.74 -19.87 -16.31
N SER A 660 -30.73 -18.54 -16.40
CA SER A 660 -31.96 -17.76 -16.43
C SER A 660 -31.81 -16.42 -17.14
N VAL A 661 -32.94 -15.94 -17.66
CA VAL A 661 -33.13 -14.57 -18.15
C VAL A 661 -34.33 -14.00 -17.41
N TYR A 662 -34.18 -12.83 -16.78
CA TYR A 662 -35.24 -12.19 -16.01
C TYR A 662 -35.15 -10.68 -16.08
N GLU A 663 -36.28 -9.99 -15.95
CA GLU A 663 -36.29 -8.54 -15.83
C GLU A 663 -35.62 -8.11 -14.52
N ALA A 664 -34.75 -7.11 -14.60
CA ALA A 664 -34.04 -6.51 -13.49
C ALA A 664 -33.97 -4.99 -13.68
N VAL A 665 -33.51 -4.29 -12.65
CA VAL A 665 -33.18 -2.87 -12.73
C VAL A 665 -31.66 -2.75 -12.66
N ASN A 666 -31.05 -2.10 -13.65
CA ASN A 666 -29.61 -1.88 -13.68
C ASN A 666 -29.22 -0.74 -12.69
N SER A 667 -27.91 -0.48 -12.57
CA SER A 667 -27.40 0.62 -11.71
C SER A 667 -27.87 2.01 -12.12
N GLU A 668 -28.32 2.18 -13.36
CA GLU A 668 -28.83 3.44 -13.92
C GLU A 668 -30.34 3.63 -13.67
N GLY A 669 -31.02 2.62 -13.11
CA GLY A 669 -32.46 2.67 -12.81
C GLY A 669 -33.35 2.20 -13.96
N ASP A 670 -32.77 1.72 -15.06
CA ASP A 670 -33.50 1.22 -16.23
C ASP A 670 -33.91 -0.24 -16.06
N VAL A 671 -35.08 -0.58 -16.60
CA VAL A 671 -35.52 -1.98 -16.71
C VAL A 671 -34.75 -2.65 -17.83
N VAL A 672 -33.98 -3.67 -17.48
CA VAL A 672 -33.14 -4.48 -18.38
C VAL A 672 -33.46 -5.96 -18.21
N TYR A 673 -32.94 -6.81 -19.09
CA TYR A 673 -32.93 -8.26 -18.89
C TYR A 673 -31.59 -8.69 -18.30
N ARG A 674 -31.60 -9.29 -17.11
CA ARG A 674 -30.41 -9.89 -16.52
C ARG A 674 -30.31 -11.35 -16.93
N VAL A 675 -29.10 -11.76 -17.29
CA VAL A 675 -28.78 -13.09 -17.81
C VAL A 675 -27.75 -13.73 -16.90
N ASP A 676 -28.09 -14.89 -16.33
CA ASP A 676 -27.17 -15.69 -15.52
C ASP A 676 -26.64 -16.88 -16.34
N LEU A 677 -25.32 -16.98 -16.44
CA LEU A 677 -24.60 -17.89 -17.32
C LEU A 677 -23.54 -18.67 -16.52
N TYR A 678 -23.52 -19.99 -16.60
CA TYR A 678 -22.43 -20.79 -16.05
C TYR A 678 -21.25 -20.83 -17.01
N LYS A 679 -20.06 -20.49 -16.51
CA LYS A 679 -18.78 -20.63 -17.20
C LYS A 679 -18.29 -22.09 -17.20
N PRO A 680 -17.30 -22.45 -18.04
CA PRO A 680 -16.71 -23.79 -18.02
C PRO A 680 -16.11 -24.21 -16.67
N ASP A 681 -15.65 -23.26 -15.86
CA ASP A 681 -15.11 -23.51 -14.52
C ASP A 681 -16.17 -23.64 -13.42
N GLY A 682 -17.46 -23.55 -13.78
CA GLY A 682 -18.60 -23.64 -12.87
C GLY A 682 -18.98 -22.34 -12.16
N THR A 683 -18.25 -21.24 -12.35
CA THR A 683 -18.66 -19.94 -11.81
C THR A 683 -19.81 -19.33 -12.60
N VAL A 684 -20.63 -18.51 -11.95
CA VAL A 684 -21.73 -17.81 -12.60
C VAL A 684 -21.26 -16.44 -13.08
N LEU A 685 -21.51 -16.15 -14.35
CA LEU A 685 -21.40 -14.85 -15.00
C LEU A 685 -22.80 -14.25 -15.13
N THR A 686 -23.00 -13.09 -14.49
CA THR A 686 -24.24 -12.32 -14.60
C THR A 686 -24.01 -11.09 -15.46
N LEU A 687 -24.83 -10.91 -16.49
CA LEU A 687 -24.75 -9.76 -17.40
C LEU A 687 -26.13 -9.11 -17.56
N ASP A 688 -26.16 -7.78 -17.63
CA ASP A 688 -27.36 -7.05 -18.03
C ASP A 688 -27.46 -7.01 -19.57
N CYS A 689 -28.67 -6.99 -20.11
CA CYS A 689 -28.97 -6.92 -21.53
C CYS A 689 -30.14 -5.97 -21.74
N GLU A 690 -29.89 -4.86 -22.43
CA GLU A 690 -30.90 -3.82 -22.66
C GLU A 690 -31.95 -4.24 -23.70
N ASP A 691 -31.62 -5.19 -24.60
CA ASP A 691 -32.50 -5.69 -25.64
C ASP A 691 -32.68 -7.21 -25.55
N GLY A 692 -33.76 -7.65 -24.89
CA GLY A 692 -34.12 -9.06 -24.79
C GLY A 692 -34.50 -9.72 -26.12
N SER A 693 -34.66 -8.94 -27.20
CA SER A 693 -34.98 -9.46 -28.54
C SER A 693 -33.75 -9.91 -29.34
N ILE A 694 -32.52 -9.73 -28.81
CA ILE A 694 -31.32 -10.24 -29.46
C ILE A 694 -31.47 -11.75 -29.69
N SER A 695 -31.04 -12.21 -30.86
CA SER A 695 -31.19 -13.59 -31.28
C SER A 695 -30.02 -14.02 -32.15
N THR A 696 -29.87 -15.33 -32.31
CA THR A 696 -28.78 -15.91 -33.09
C THR A 696 -29.12 -15.96 -34.57
N ASN A 697 -28.21 -15.45 -35.41
CA ASN A 697 -28.30 -15.62 -36.86
C ASN A 697 -27.94 -17.07 -37.25
N GLU A 698 -28.65 -17.65 -38.24
CA GLU A 698 -28.44 -19.04 -38.70
C GLU A 698 -26.98 -19.37 -39.03
N TRP A 699 -26.23 -18.41 -39.58
CA TRP A 699 -24.82 -18.62 -39.96
C TRP A 699 -23.87 -18.80 -38.78
N ASN A 700 -24.30 -18.48 -37.56
CA ASN A 700 -23.51 -18.61 -36.33
C ASN A 700 -23.81 -19.90 -35.55
N ILE A 701 -24.66 -20.79 -36.09
CA ILE A 701 -25.07 -22.05 -35.43
C ILE A 701 -24.32 -23.23 -36.06
N LEU A 702 -23.50 -23.89 -35.25
CA LEU A 702 -22.61 -24.95 -35.74
C LEU A 702 -23.17 -26.34 -35.70
N SER A 703 -24.15 -26.55 -34.85
CA SER A 703 -24.93 -27.78 -34.84
C SER A 703 -25.76 -27.96 -36.11
N GLU A 704 -25.81 -26.93 -36.97
CA GLU A 704 -26.76 -26.80 -38.08
C GLU A 704 -28.24 -26.90 -37.63
N ASP A 705 -28.50 -26.87 -36.31
CA ASP A 705 -29.83 -26.92 -35.74
C ASP A 705 -30.50 -25.56 -35.87
N LYS A 706 -31.10 -25.34 -37.04
CA LYS A 706 -31.82 -24.10 -37.38
C LYS A 706 -32.97 -23.76 -36.43
N ARG A 707 -33.40 -24.69 -35.56
CA ARG A 707 -34.42 -24.41 -34.53
C ARG A 707 -33.91 -23.42 -33.49
N ALA A 708 -32.59 -23.28 -33.32
CA ALA A 708 -31.98 -22.31 -32.41
C ALA A 708 -31.81 -20.91 -33.02
N ALA A 709 -32.11 -20.73 -34.31
CA ALA A 709 -31.99 -19.45 -34.99
C ALA A 709 -33.19 -18.54 -34.70
N ASN A 710 -32.95 -17.23 -34.63
CA ASN A 710 -33.97 -16.20 -34.43
C ASN A 710 -34.84 -16.41 -33.18
N VAL A 711 -34.37 -17.17 -32.19
CA VAL A 711 -35.00 -17.29 -30.88
C VAL A 711 -34.54 -16.10 -30.03
N PRO A 712 -35.46 -15.23 -29.55
CA PRO A 712 -35.11 -14.14 -28.65
C PRO A 712 -34.41 -14.65 -27.39
N LEU A 713 -33.46 -13.89 -26.86
CA LEU A 713 -32.75 -14.19 -25.62
C LEU A 713 -33.72 -14.55 -24.48
N THR A 714 -34.80 -13.78 -24.34
CA THR A 714 -35.82 -13.98 -23.30
C THR A 714 -36.59 -15.29 -23.41
N ASP A 715 -36.57 -15.90 -24.60
CA ASP A 715 -37.33 -17.11 -24.91
C ASP A 715 -36.44 -18.38 -24.86
N LEU A 716 -35.13 -18.21 -24.61
CA LEU A 716 -34.21 -19.34 -24.53
C LEU A 716 -34.45 -20.16 -23.25
N PRO A 717 -34.56 -21.50 -23.36
CA PRO A 717 -34.74 -22.35 -22.20
C PRO A 717 -33.45 -22.44 -21.38
N ARG A 718 -33.60 -22.59 -20.06
CA ARG A 718 -32.52 -23.01 -19.15
C ARG A 718 -31.81 -24.25 -19.71
N GLY A 719 -30.49 -24.27 -19.58
CA GLY A 719 -29.63 -25.30 -20.15
C GLY A 719 -29.24 -25.05 -21.61
N SER A 720 -29.66 -23.96 -22.25
CA SER A 720 -29.12 -23.58 -23.56
C SER A 720 -27.62 -23.25 -23.47
N VAL A 721 -26.83 -23.58 -24.48
CA VAL A 721 -25.40 -23.24 -24.54
C VAL A 721 -25.18 -22.11 -25.52
N LEU A 722 -24.57 -21.03 -25.05
CA LEU A 722 -24.37 -19.78 -25.77
C LEU A 722 -22.88 -19.46 -25.89
N MET A 723 -22.47 -18.94 -27.05
CA MET A 723 -21.32 -18.03 -27.14
C MET A 723 -21.86 -16.61 -27.05
N ILE A 724 -21.11 -15.69 -26.42
CA ILE A 724 -21.58 -14.34 -26.18
C ILE A 724 -20.57 -13.29 -26.63
N SER A 725 -21.06 -12.10 -26.96
CA SER A 725 -20.28 -10.87 -27.06
C SER A 725 -20.83 -9.88 -26.05
N SER A 726 -19.96 -9.29 -25.27
CA SER A 726 -20.31 -8.28 -24.26
C SER A 726 -19.44 -7.06 -24.40
N ASP A 727 -19.94 -5.94 -23.88
CA ASP A 727 -19.16 -4.74 -23.59
C ASP A 727 -19.40 -4.33 -22.13
N PHE A 728 -18.99 -3.12 -21.78
CA PHE A 728 -19.09 -2.60 -20.42
C PHE A 728 -20.53 -2.38 -19.93
N ARG A 729 -21.55 -2.43 -20.81
CA ARG A 729 -22.98 -2.36 -20.44
C ARG A 729 -23.63 -3.73 -20.30
N GLY A 730 -22.91 -4.79 -20.65
CA GLY A 730 -23.34 -6.17 -20.55
C GLY A 730 -23.44 -6.87 -21.91
N LEU A 731 -24.46 -7.71 -22.09
CA LEU A 731 -24.61 -8.60 -23.23
C LEU A 731 -25.13 -7.87 -24.47
N LYS A 732 -24.34 -7.87 -25.56
CA LYS A 732 -24.69 -7.22 -26.85
C LYS A 732 -24.96 -8.19 -28.01
N GLY A 733 -24.55 -9.45 -27.87
CA GLY A 733 -24.74 -10.47 -28.91
C GLY A 733 -24.66 -11.90 -28.35
N ILE A 734 -25.41 -12.80 -28.98
CA ILE A 734 -25.46 -14.22 -28.64
C ILE A 734 -25.34 -15.10 -29.88
N ALA A 735 -24.74 -16.27 -29.71
CA ALA A 735 -24.85 -17.39 -30.64
C ALA A 735 -25.18 -18.67 -29.88
N VAL A 736 -26.41 -19.16 -30.07
CA VAL A 736 -26.90 -20.39 -29.48
C VAL A 736 -26.30 -21.58 -30.23
N GLN A 737 -25.53 -22.39 -29.53
CA GLN A 737 -24.90 -23.58 -30.09
C GLN A 737 -25.68 -24.86 -29.79
N PHE A 738 -26.35 -24.89 -28.65
CA PHE A 738 -27.25 -25.97 -28.28
C PHE A 738 -28.45 -25.42 -27.51
N MET A 739 -29.64 -25.95 -27.80
CA MET A 739 -30.88 -25.56 -27.13
C MET A 739 -31.69 -26.82 -26.76
N PRO A 740 -31.84 -27.15 -25.46
CA PRO A 740 -32.58 -28.33 -25.03
C PRO A 740 -34.06 -28.22 -25.42
N GLN A 741 -34.64 -29.32 -25.91
CA GLN A 741 -36.01 -29.40 -26.38
C GLN A 741 -36.92 -29.97 -25.27
N ALA A 742 -38.05 -29.31 -25.00
CA ALA A 742 -38.98 -29.70 -23.95
C ALA A 742 -39.59 -31.11 -24.11
N ASN A 743 -39.63 -31.63 -25.35
CA ASN A 743 -40.13 -32.97 -25.67
C ASN A 743 -39.00 -34.03 -25.74
N GLY A 744 -37.76 -33.65 -25.41
CA GLY A 744 -36.59 -34.52 -25.49
C GLY A 744 -36.12 -34.85 -26.91
N SER A 745 -36.63 -34.18 -27.94
CA SER A 745 -36.22 -34.37 -29.35
C SER A 745 -34.96 -33.58 -29.72
N ASP A 746 -34.00 -33.52 -28.80
CA ASP A 746 -32.68 -32.97 -29.08
C ASP A 746 -32.01 -33.81 -30.16
N ILE A 747 -31.23 -33.16 -31.02
CA ILE A 747 -30.52 -33.83 -32.10
C ILE A 747 -29.06 -33.99 -31.65
N TYR A 748 -28.54 -35.23 -31.66
CA TYR A 748 -27.10 -35.44 -31.56
C TYR A 748 -26.43 -34.74 -32.72
N PHE A 749 -25.34 -34.04 -32.49
CA PHE A 749 -24.64 -33.34 -33.55
C PHE A 749 -23.14 -33.35 -33.35
N GLU A 750 -22.47 -33.20 -34.48
CA GLU A 750 -21.03 -33.09 -34.60
C GLU A 750 -20.77 -31.91 -35.51
N ALA A 751 -20.20 -30.83 -34.99
CA ALA A 751 -19.89 -29.68 -35.82
C ALA A 751 -18.82 -30.08 -36.85
N LYS A 752 -19.15 -29.95 -38.14
CA LYS A 752 -18.21 -30.08 -39.26
C LYS A 752 -17.95 -28.68 -39.81
N THR A 753 -16.71 -28.23 -39.82
CA THR A 753 -16.36 -26.95 -40.47
C THR A 753 -15.42 -27.21 -41.63
N ASP A 754 -15.76 -26.76 -42.84
CA ASP A 754 -14.81 -26.63 -43.94
C ASP A 754 -14.16 -25.26 -43.83
N THR A 755 -12.99 -25.21 -43.18
CA THR A 755 -12.19 -23.99 -43.16
C THR A 755 -10.91 -24.28 -43.95
N ALA A 756 -10.79 -23.65 -45.11
CA ALA A 756 -9.59 -23.68 -45.97
C ALA A 756 -9.19 -25.07 -46.53
N GLY A 757 -10.14 -25.96 -46.80
CA GLY A 757 -9.88 -27.24 -47.47
C GLY A 757 -9.34 -28.35 -46.55
N ASN A 758 -9.45 -28.17 -45.23
CA ASN A 758 -9.24 -29.20 -44.23
C ASN A 758 -10.61 -29.58 -43.63
N GLU A 759 -11.01 -30.85 -43.77
CA GLU A 759 -12.22 -31.37 -43.13
C GLU A 759 -11.98 -31.52 -41.61
N TYR A 760 -12.54 -30.62 -40.80
CA TYR A 760 -12.58 -30.76 -39.34
C TYR A 760 -13.91 -31.41 -38.93
N GLY A 761 -13.86 -32.50 -38.15
CA GLY A 761 -15.07 -33.20 -37.68
C GLY A 761 -14.86 -34.63 -37.20
N ILE A 762 -15.98 -35.26 -36.85
CA ILE A 762 -16.06 -36.65 -36.39
C ILE A 762 -16.58 -37.55 -37.53
N THR A 763 -15.91 -38.69 -37.75
CA THR A 763 -16.37 -39.79 -38.62
C THR A 763 -16.33 -41.10 -37.84
N PRO A 764 -16.80 -42.27 -38.34
CA PRO A 764 -16.65 -43.54 -37.60
C PRO A 764 -15.17 -43.88 -37.29
N THR A 765 -14.25 -43.46 -38.15
CA THR A 765 -12.83 -43.87 -38.08
C THR A 765 -11.85 -42.74 -37.74
N MET A 766 -12.27 -41.47 -37.74
CA MET A 766 -11.38 -40.31 -37.52
C MET A 766 -11.97 -39.28 -36.57
N PHE A 767 -11.15 -38.81 -35.63
CA PHE A 767 -11.40 -37.65 -34.78
C PHE A 767 -10.47 -36.55 -35.27
N ASN A 768 -10.92 -35.76 -36.26
CA ASN A 768 -10.07 -34.82 -36.97
C ASN A 768 -10.37 -33.40 -36.50
N GLY A 769 -9.49 -32.81 -35.69
CA GLY A 769 -9.45 -31.36 -35.53
C GLY A 769 -8.89 -30.81 -34.24
N GLU A 770 -8.35 -29.60 -34.34
CA GLU A 770 -7.96 -28.75 -33.20
C GLU A 770 -9.18 -28.14 -32.50
N TYR A 771 -10.35 -28.14 -33.13
CA TYR A 771 -11.58 -27.53 -32.61
C TYR A 771 -12.72 -28.55 -32.70
N ILE A 772 -13.29 -28.92 -31.56
CA ILE A 772 -14.40 -29.89 -31.49
C ILE A 772 -15.57 -29.25 -30.78
N GLU A 773 -16.74 -29.36 -31.40
CA GLU A 773 -18.01 -29.04 -30.79
C GLU A 773 -19.02 -30.15 -31.10
N SER A 774 -19.57 -30.78 -30.07
CA SER A 774 -20.47 -31.91 -30.27
C SER A 774 -21.45 -32.08 -29.13
N TYR A 775 -22.60 -32.67 -29.45
CA TYR A 775 -23.61 -33.11 -28.50
C TYR A 775 -23.93 -34.59 -28.72
N GLY A 776 -23.84 -35.39 -27.65
CA GLY A 776 -24.00 -36.83 -27.75
C GLY A 776 -24.36 -37.50 -26.42
N VAL A 777 -24.34 -38.83 -26.40
CA VAL A 777 -24.62 -39.66 -25.22
C VAL A 777 -23.35 -40.34 -24.70
N ILE A 778 -23.20 -40.39 -23.38
CA ILE A 778 -22.12 -41.11 -22.73
C ILE A 778 -22.51 -42.58 -22.63
N THR A 779 -21.78 -43.46 -23.33
CA THR A 779 -22.07 -44.90 -23.34
C THR A 779 -21.32 -45.66 -22.26
N ALA A 780 -20.17 -45.16 -21.81
CA ALA A 780 -19.42 -45.72 -20.69
C ALA A 780 -18.45 -44.73 -20.06
N LYS A 781 -18.03 -45.00 -18.83
CA LYS A 781 -16.91 -44.33 -18.16
C LYS A 781 -15.74 -45.29 -18.03
N THR A 782 -14.53 -44.83 -18.34
CA THR A 782 -13.31 -45.65 -18.31
C THR A 782 -12.23 -44.96 -17.49
N ARG A 783 -11.15 -45.70 -17.19
CA ARG A 783 -9.95 -45.13 -16.57
C ARG A 783 -9.26 -44.03 -17.41
N ASN A 784 -9.58 -43.94 -18.70
CA ASN A 784 -8.96 -43.02 -19.66
C ASN A 784 -9.89 -41.85 -20.05
N GLY A 785 -11.05 -41.70 -19.38
CA GLY A 785 -12.06 -40.69 -19.71
C GLY A 785 -13.43 -41.29 -20.03
N LEU A 786 -14.21 -40.59 -20.84
CA LEU A 786 -15.60 -40.93 -21.20
C LEU A 786 -15.65 -41.60 -22.57
N ILE A 787 -16.52 -42.60 -22.74
CA ILE A 787 -16.92 -43.10 -24.06
C ILE A 787 -18.19 -42.38 -24.47
N ILE A 788 -18.15 -41.65 -25.57
CA ILE A 788 -19.22 -40.79 -26.05
C ILE A 788 -19.60 -41.18 -27.48
N ASN A 789 -20.89 -41.06 -27.78
CA ASN A 789 -21.46 -41.27 -29.09
C ASN A 789 -22.29 -40.04 -29.49
N SER A 790 -21.81 -39.28 -30.46
CA SER A 790 -22.44 -38.02 -30.91
C SER A 790 -23.05 -38.13 -32.31
N HIS A 791 -23.18 -39.34 -32.84
CA HIS A 791 -23.59 -39.55 -34.23
C HIS A 791 -25.03 -39.09 -34.48
N THR A 792 -25.20 -38.19 -35.43
CA THR A 792 -26.50 -37.77 -35.97
C THR A 792 -26.97 -38.80 -37.01
N PRO A 793 -28.08 -39.52 -36.76
CA PRO A 793 -28.64 -40.43 -37.76
C PRO A 793 -29.01 -39.69 -39.05
N THR A 794 -28.53 -40.14 -40.19
CA THR A 794 -28.97 -39.67 -41.50
C THR A 794 -30.27 -40.39 -41.91
N ALA A 795 -31.03 -39.80 -42.85
CA ALA A 795 -32.32 -40.36 -43.30
C ALA A 795 -32.21 -41.76 -43.92
N ASP A 796 -31.01 -42.15 -44.37
CA ASP A 796 -30.74 -43.43 -45.05
C ASP A 796 -30.19 -44.52 -44.09
N GLU A 797 -29.87 -44.18 -42.84
CA GLU A 797 -29.34 -45.13 -41.85
C GLU A 797 -30.47 -45.84 -41.08
N THR A 798 -30.40 -47.18 -41.03
CA THR A 798 -31.38 -48.03 -40.34
C THR A 798 -30.72 -48.80 -39.20
N GLY A 799 -31.20 -48.67 -37.95
CA GLY A 799 -30.65 -49.38 -36.79
C GLY A 799 -31.13 -48.84 -35.43
N THR A 800 -30.63 -49.44 -34.35
CA THR A 800 -30.82 -48.93 -32.98
C THR A 800 -29.64 -48.03 -32.63
N PHE A 801 -29.89 -46.74 -32.40
CA PHE A 801 -28.87 -45.76 -31.98
C PHE A 801 -28.80 -45.70 -30.45
N PRO A 802 -27.61 -45.42 -29.85
CA PRO A 802 -26.32 -45.12 -30.48
C PRO A 802 -25.63 -46.33 -31.11
N MET A 803 -24.92 -46.14 -32.24
CA MET A 803 -24.19 -47.22 -32.93
C MET A 803 -22.75 -47.36 -32.40
N GLU A 804 -22.34 -48.56 -31.99
CA GLU A 804 -21.03 -48.78 -31.32
C GLU A 804 -19.82 -48.30 -32.14
N GLU A 805 -19.88 -48.34 -33.47
CA GLU A 805 -18.81 -47.86 -34.36
C GLU A 805 -18.54 -46.35 -34.28
N TRP A 806 -19.48 -45.60 -33.68
CA TRP A 806 -19.35 -44.17 -33.41
C TRP A 806 -18.91 -43.86 -31.96
N ASN A 807 -18.63 -44.88 -31.15
CA ASN A 807 -18.15 -44.68 -29.78
C ASN A 807 -16.71 -44.14 -29.76
N ARG A 808 -16.47 -43.12 -28.94
CA ARG A 808 -15.17 -42.43 -28.86
C ARG A 808 -14.72 -42.21 -27.44
N THR A 809 -13.46 -42.51 -27.16
CA THR A 809 -12.87 -42.17 -25.85
C THR A 809 -12.41 -40.71 -25.87
N ILE A 810 -13.05 -39.88 -25.06
CA ILE A 810 -12.67 -38.49 -24.83
C ILE A 810 -11.97 -38.39 -23.47
N PRO A 811 -10.71 -37.93 -23.41
CA PRO A 811 -9.95 -37.84 -22.17
C PRO A 811 -10.49 -36.70 -21.31
N VAL A 812 -10.96 -37.05 -20.11
CA VAL A 812 -11.44 -36.11 -19.08
C VAL A 812 -10.94 -36.65 -17.74
N ASN A 813 -10.33 -35.80 -16.92
CA ASN A 813 -9.92 -36.17 -15.57
C ASN A 813 -11.12 -36.21 -14.65
N THR A 814 -11.12 -37.11 -13.67
CA THR A 814 -12.24 -37.20 -12.71
C THR A 814 -12.44 -35.94 -11.88
N THR A 815 -11.43 -35.08 -11.79
CA THR A 815 -11.46 -33.80 -11.07
C THR A 815 -11.86 -32.61 -11.94
N ASP A 816 -11.99 -32.79 -13.26
CA ASP A 816 -12.37 -31.67 -14.13
C ASP A 816 -13.77 -31.19 -13.75
N THR A 817 -13.95 -29.87 -13.62
CA THR A 817 -15.24 -29.25 -13.33
C THR A 817 -16.20 -29.45 -14.49
N ILE A 818 -17.46 -29.72 -14.17
CA ILE A 818 -18.56 -29.83 -15.12
C ILE A 818 -19.78 -29.06 -14.61
N VAL A 819 -20.61 -28.63 -15.54
CA VAL A 819 -21.90 -28.02 -15.24
C VAL A 819 -23.01 -28.95 -15.74
N ILE A 820 -23.93 -29.31 -14.86
CA ILE A 820 -24.97 -30.31 -15.09
C ILE A 820 -26.33 -29.62 -15.09
N TYR A 821 -27.05 -29.72 -16.21
CA TYR A 821 -28.47 -29.40 -16.28
C TYR A 821 -29.31 -30.67 -16.09
N ASP A 822 -30.09 -30.73 -15.01
CA ASP A 822 -31.03 -31.80 -14.72
C ASP A 822 -32.43 -31.40 -15.21
N SER A 823 -32.87 -32.05 -16.28
CA SER A 823 -34.14 -31.76 -16.94
C SER A 823 -35.36 -32.18 -16.11
N SER A 824 -35.21 -33.11 -15.16
CA SER A 824 -36.30 -33.61 -14.33
C SER A 824 -36.75 -32.60 -13.27
N CYS A 825 -35.82 -31.77 -12.80
CA CYS A 825 -36.08 -30.70 -11.84
C CYS A 825 -35.87 -29.30 -12.41
N ASN A 826 -35.48 -29.19 -13.69
CA ASN A 826 -35.18 -27.94 -14.39
C ASN A 826 -34.17 -27.08 -13.62
N ALA A 827 -33.04 -27.66 -13.21
CA ALA A 827 -32.04 -27.00 -12.37
C ALA A 827 -30.62 -27.26 -12.87
N ILE A 828 -29.70 -26.32 -12.59
CA ILE A 828 -28.28 -26.44 -12.91
C ILE A 828 -27.50 -26.68 -11.61
N SER A 829 -26.47 -27.52 -11.68
CA SER A 829 -25.54 -27.78 -10.60
C SER A 829 -24.10 -27.90 -11.13
N VAL A 830 -23.12 -27.66 -10.27
CA VAL A 830 -21.69 -27.79 -10.58
C VAL A 830 -21.16 -29.00 -9.83
N ASP A 831 -20.43 -29.86 -10.53
CA ASP A 831 -19.78 -31.03 -9.95
C ASP A 831 -18.47 -31.28 -10.71
N THR A 832 -17.87 -32.43 -10.48
CA THR A 832 -16.70 -32.94 -11.19
C THR A 832 -17.11 -34.02 -12.16
N ALA A 833 -16.29 -34.29 -13.18
CA ALA A 833 -16.47 -35.38 -14.13
C ALA A 833 -16.54 -36.76 -13.44
N SER A 834 -16.19 -36.86 -12.15
CA SER A 834 -16.41 -38.05 -11.34
C SER A 834 -17.90 -38.44 -11.21
N SER A 835 -18.83 -37.48 -11.27
CA SER A 835 -20.28 -37.68 -11.11
C SER A 835 -21.03 -38.10 -12.39
N ILE A 836 -20.34 -38.08 -13.53
CA ILE A 836 -20.90 -38.44 -14.83
C ILE A 836 -21.27 -39.93 -14.87
N LEU A 837 -22.47 -40.21 -15.35
CA LEU A 837 -23.03 -41.56 -15.46
C LEU A 837 -23.21 -41.97 -16.94
N PRO A 838 -23.03 -43.26 -17.27
CA PRO A 838 -23.49 -43.79 -18.56
C PRO A 838 -24.98 -43.53 -18.74
N GLY A 839 -25.36 -42.99 -19.90
CA GLY A 839 -26.72 -42.55 -20.22
C GLY A 839 -26.91 -41.03 -20.16
N ASP A 840 -26.06 -40.30 -19.42
CA ASP A 840 -26.06 -38.84 -19.47
C ASP A 840 -25.74 -38.35 -20.89
N ARG A 841 -26.29 -37.20 -21.29
CA ARG A 841 -25.91 -36.52 -22.54
C ARG A 841 -24.88 -35.44 -22.25
N ILE A 842 -24.07 -35.11 -23.23
CA ILE A 842 -22.94 -34.20 -23.08
C ILE A 842 -22.84 -33.28 -24.29
N PHE A 843 -22.83 -31.98 -24.04
CA PHE A 843 -22.29 -30.99 -24.95
C PHE A 843 -20.83 -30.73 -24.55
N MET A 844 -19.93 -30.66 -25.53
CA MET A 844 -18.56 -30.25 -25.29
C MET A 844 -18.06 -29.29 -26.36
N LYS A 845 -17.26 -28.31 -25.94
CA LYS A 845 -16.38 -27.52 -26.80
C LYS A 845 -14.94 -27.70 -26.36
N ARG A 846 -14.05 -27.99 -27.31
CA ARG A 846 -12.62 -28.15 -27.07
C ARG A 846 -11.82 -27.40 -28.13
N MET A 847 -10.82 -26.64 -27.70
CA MET A 847 -9.85 -25.98 -28.57
C MET A 847 -8.43 -26.40 -28.18
N GLY A 848 -7.71 -27.04 -29.09
CA GLY A 848 -6.40 -27.64 -28.85
C GLY A 848 -6.45 -28.68 -27.73
N THR A 849 -5.79 -28.40 -26.62
CA THR A 849 -5.75 -29.24 -25.41
C THR A 849 -6.72 -28.80 -24.32
N THR A 850 -7.48 -27.72 -24.53
CA THR A 850 -8.32 -27.08 -23.51
C THR A 850 -9.79 -27.31 -23.79
N TYR A 851 -10.56 -27.62 -22.75
CA TYR A 851 -12.02 -27.67 -22.82
C TYR A 851 -12.59 -26.29 -22.49
N ASN A 852 -13.32 -25.70 -23.44
CA ASN A 852 -13.98 -24.40 -23.32
C ASN A 852 -15.49 -24.56 -23.01
N GLY A 853 -15.84 -25.71 -22.43
CA GLY A 853 -17.19 -26.07 -22.02
C GLY A 853 -17.37 -27.59 -21.98
N ILE A 854 -17.72 -28.13 -20.80
CA ILE A 854 -18.19 -29.51 -20.61
C ILE A 854 -19.53 -29.43 -19.87
N TYR A 855 -20.61 -29.66 -20.60
CA TYR A 855 -21.97 -29.44 -20.16
C TYR A 855 -22.76 -30.75 -20.21
N ILE A 856 -23.24 -31.22 -19.06
CA ILE A 856 -23.94 -32.50 -18.92
C ILE A 856 -25.45 -32.27 -18.83
N TYR A 857 -26.22 -33.13 -19.47
CA TYR A 857 -27.68 -33.12 -19.46
C TYR A 857 -28.18 -34.45 -18.91
N ARG A 858 -28.99 -34.36 -17.86
CA ARG A 858 -29.54 -35.52 -17.13
C ARG A 858 -31.06 -35.57 -17.18
#